data_AF-A0A9P6I276-F1
#
_entry.id   AF-A0A9P6I276-F1
#
_cell.length_a   1.000
_cell.length_b   1.000
_cell.length_c   1.000
_cell.angle_alpha   90.00
_cell.angle_beta   90.00
_cell.angle_gamma   90.00
#
_symmetry.space_group_name_H-M   'P 1'
#
loop_
_entity.id
_entity.type
_entity.pdbx_description
1 polymer ?
#
loop_
_entity_poly.entity_id
_entity_poly.type
_entity_poly.pdbx_seq_one_letter_code
_entity_poly.pdbx_strand_id
1 'polypeptide(L)'
;MSHSIISTIETFGTQTYILTLFVVLLNTMLKFVSLGLWALQGIMAIVVLALSVELMKVRSKNDRPQDWNQYSDPPTTTKYSVFTGGFGLAVALLGAIATFFDFIPALIVVAADAVSGLLLLAGGIAIAIGIQGVTCDPTTADGSQKILDNAIINRGRYRVNDQWTSYSSEDQLLDNCKRATADQAMQFVTFGFALATMGLVYLIWKKGHAGGGRASLTYVSFYGNNGVLPFGENATQVHIGRWLTDTPVHLDALEIIAEKARRFWWGQQIDLATVSWSLLLAVEGGRRHIPSLWAYLALAHLVNLSFAQNLFYLALLLTPTPAGAESGMQPTTTFGRLRNKVFPPKPINWFPHPALFLASFCLKYVLVYWAPSTAGTSTFANIAFSSRMLTFAPLMIPAVVPISWGTVYSNHHGAYGIVVELFRFLSTASFAFHVKGTALGLLYNAPDAHYHRHSRFLPFDREERSTWERTTTALGKVLGSASDHPVVAGVAWDVLLSGASQGLWAATRALDVNDVLASSTPFALKKAPKAQPPTRLLESNDKSTPESETDDNDGALHTRHKGRSANAKSDEMTISETPMAKGNRRTRAQKAAATPDDAPEATYEPSPAESRSAVEGDELPDDDLDWESAALAWGLTALGGLGSSSAGVFGAECISR
;
A
#
# COMPACT_ATOMS: atom_id res chain seq x y z
N MET A 1 -58.23 48.74 15.50
CA MET A 1 -57.74 47.51 14.84
C MET A 1 -56.75 47.77 13.71
N SER A 2 -56.87 48.82 12.88
CA SER A 2 -55.91 49.05 11.78
C SER A 2 -54.48 49.40 12.23
N HIS A 3 -54.30 50.17 13.32
CA HIS A 3 -52.96 50.54 13.80
C HIS A 3 -52.10 49.37 14.32
N SER A 4 -52.72 48.30 14.85
CA SER A 4 -51.98 47.14 15.37
C SER A 4 -51.50 46.21 14.24
N ILE A 5 -52.21 46.19 13.11
CA ILE A 5 -51.85 45.38 11.94
C ILE A 5 -50.66 46.02 11.21
N ILE A 6 -50.62 47.35 11.11
CA ILE A 6 -49.51 48.08 10.47
C ILE A 6 -48.19 47.90 11.24
N SER A 7 -48.21 48.00 12.58
CA SER A 7 -47.03 47.79 13.42
C SER A 7 -46.45 46.37 13.32
N THR A 8 -47.32 45.36 13.17
CA THR A 8 -46.91 43.94 13.05
C THR A 8 -46.32 43.65 11.66
N ILE A 9 -46.80 44.32 10.61
CA ILE A 9 -46.26 44.22 9.25
C ILE A 9 -44.88 44.89 9.13
N GLU A 10 -44.68 46.03 9.80
CA GLU A 10 -43.37 46.71 9.82
C GLU A 10 -42.28 45.92 10.57
N THR A 11 -42.64 45.26 11.68
CA THR A 11 -41.72 44.38 12.43
C THR A 11 -41.38 43.10 11.67
N PHE A 12 -42.35 42.47 11.00
CA PHE A 12 -42.07 41.34 10.11
C PHE A 12 -41.19 41.76 8.93
N GLY A 13 -41.46 42.91 8.31
CA GLY A 13 -40.64 43.46 7.24
C GLY A 13 -39.18 43.63 7.66
N THR A 14 -38.93 44.36 8.76
CA THR A 14 -37.57 44.59 9.29
C THR A 14 -36.85 43.30 9.66
N GLN A 15 -37.53 42.32 10.27
CA GLN A 15 -36.94 41.02 10.61
C GLN A 15 -36.54 40.22 9.36
N THR A 16 -37.34 40.29 8.30
CA THR A 16 -37.05 39.64 7.01
C THR A 16 -35.90 40.32 6.27
N TYR A 17 -35.82 41.66 6.30
CA TYR A 17 -34.70 42.41 5.74
C TYR A 17 -33.38 42.13 6.47
N ILE A 18 -33.40 42.07 7.81
CA ILE A 18 -32.21 41.75 8.60
C ILE A 18 -31.71 40.33 8.30
N LEU A 19 -32.62 39.35 8.18
CA LEU A 19 -32.26 37.97 7.82
C LEU A 19 -31.68 37.89 6.41
N THR A 20 -32.29 38.59 5.45
CA THR A 20 -31.83 38.62 4.06
C THR A 20 -30.45 39.29 3.96
N LEU A 21 -30.25 40.41 4.66
CA LEU A 21 -28.97 41.11 4.74
C LEU A 21 -27.89 40.21 5.38
N PHE A 22 -28.23 39.49 6.46
CA PHE A 22 -27.33 38.55 7.12
C PHE A 22 -26.92 37.39 6.21
N VAL A 23 -27.86 36.81 5.46
CA VAL A 23 -27.58 35.74 4.49
C VAL A 23 -26.72 36.24 3.32
N VAL A 24 -27.02 37.44 2.79
CA VAL A 24 -26.22 38.08 1.74
C VAL A 24 -24.81 38.37 2.23
N LEU A 25 -24.65 38.91 3.44
CA LEU A 25 -23.35 39.17 4.05
C LEU A 25 -22.58 37.87 4.28
N LEU A 26 -23.22 36.82 4.82
CA LEU A 26 -22.59 35.52 5.06
C LEU A 26 -22.12 34.86 3.76
N ASN A 27 -22.95 34.85 2.71
CA ASN A 27 -22.58 34.32 1.40
C ASN A 27 -21.43 35.12 0.77
N THR A 28 -21.46 36.45 0.92
CA THR A 28 -20.40 37.34 0.45
C THR A 28 -19.08 37.04 1.18
N MET A 29 -19.12 36.90 2.51
CA MET A 29 -17.94 36.52 3.29
C MET A 29 -17.40 35.15 2.88
N LEU A 30 -18.26 34.17 2.63
CA LEU A 30 -17.86 32.81 2.26
C LEU A 30 -17.21 32.76 0.86
N LYS A 31 -17.69 33.59 -0.08
CA LYS A 31 -17.02 33.79 -1.38
C LYS A 31 -15.62 34.37 -1.21
N PHE A 32 -15.45 35.39 -0.35
CA PHE A 32 -14.13 35.96 -0.06
C PHE A 32 -13.18 34.97 0.63
N VAL A 33 -13.70 34.13 1.54
CA VAL A 33 -12.91 33.06 2.18
C VAL A 33 -12.48 32.02 1.14
N SER A 34 -13.38 31.60 0.25
CA SER A 34 -13.06 30.64 -0.82
C SER A 34 -12.04 31.19 -1.80
N LEU A 35 -12.22 32.43 -2.23
CA LEU A 35 -11.25 33.16 -3.06
C LEU A 35 -9.89 33.25 -2.37
N GLY A 36 -9.87 33.52 -1.05
CA GLY A 36 -8.65 33.52 -0.26
C GLY A 36 -7.96 32.14 -0.24
N LEU A 37 -8.71 31.05 -0.10
CA LEU A 37 -8.14 29.70 -0.13
C LEU A 37 -7.59 29.32 -1.51
N TRP A 38 -8.29 29.63 -2.61
CA TRP A 38 -7.74 29.41 -3.96
C TRP A 38 -6.56 30.31 -4.27
N ALA A 39 -6.55 31.56 -3.77
CA ALA A 39 -5.39 32.43 -3.88
C ALA A 39 -4.18 31.82 -3.15
N LEU A 40 -4.37 31.28 -1.94
CA LEU A 40 -3.32 30.58 -1.21
C LEU A 40 -2.87 29.30 -1.93
N GLN A 41 -3.81 28.47 -2.41
CA GLN A 41 -3.51 27.27 -3.21
C GLN A 41 -2.70 27.64 -4.46
N GLY A 42 -3.09 28.70 -5.17
CA GLY A 42 -2.40 29.20 -6.36
C GLY A 42 -1.01 29.74 -6.06
N ILE A 43 -0.84 30.51 -4.98
CA ILE A 43 0.48 30.99 -4.53
C ILE A 43 1.38 29.80 -4.20
N MET A 44 0.90 28.81 -3.44
CA MET A 44 1.70 27.63 -3.11
C MET A 44 2.03 26.79 -4.34
N ALA A 45 1.09 26.63 -5.28
CA ALA A 45 1.33 25.94 -6.55
C ALA A 45 2.36 26.69 -7.43
N ILE A 46 2.36 28.03 -7.43
CA ILE A 46 3.41 28.84 -8.06
C ILE A 46 4.76 28.59 -7.41
N VAL A 47 4.82 28.49 -6.07
CA VAL A 47 6.05 28.19 -5.36
C VAL A 47 6.58 26.80 -5.73
N VAL A 48 5.72 25.76 -5.75
CA VAL A 48 6.08 24.41 -6.22
C VAL A 48 6.62 24.47 -7.66
N LEU A 49 5.88 25.11 -8.56
CA LEU A 49 6.31 25.25 -9.95
C LEU A 49 7.66 25.97 -10.07
N ALA A 50 7.86 27.07 -9.34
CA ALA A 50 9.09 27.85 -9.37
C ALA A 50 10.29 27.08 -8.81
N LEU A 51 10.12 26.41 -7.66
CA LEU A 51 11.17 25.60 -7.05
C LEU A 51 11.56 24.43 -7.96
N SER A 52 10.56 23.73 -8.50
CA SER A 52 10.77 22.61 -9.43
C SER A 52 11.43 23.04 -10.74
N VAL A 53 11.08 24.19 -11.30
CA VAL A 53 11.75 24.74 -12.50
C VAL A 53 13.20 25.15 -12.20
N GLU A 54 13.47 25.73 -11.02
CA GLU A 54 14.85 26.06 -10.63
C GLU A 54 15.71 24.82 -10.39
N LEU A 55 15.12 23.71 -9.93
CA LEU A 55 15.79 22.41 -9.84
C LEU A 55 16.13 21.82 -11.23
N MET A 56 15.36 22.17 -12.28
CA MET A 56 15.69 21.77 -13.66
C MET A 56 16.69 22.68 -14.38
N LYS A 57 16.72 23.98 -14.04
CA LYS A 57 17.55 24.96 -14.77
C LYS A 57 19.03 24.79 -14.46
N VAL A 58 19.85 24.36 -15.41
CA VAL A 58 21.32 24.43 -15.32
C VAL A 58 21.78 25.89 -15.21
N ARG A 59 22.52 26.22 -14.15
CA ARG A 59 22.97 27.60 -13.86
C ARG A 59 24.49 27.78 -13.99
N SER A 60 25.12 27.21 -15.04
CA SER A 60 26.46 27.66 -15.44
C SER A 60 26.35 28.54 -16.68
N LYS A 61 26.59 29.85 -16.50
CA LYS A 61 26.74 30.82 -17.60
C LYS A 61 28.15 30.80 -18.21
N ASN A 62 29.13 30.23 -17.51
CA ASN A 62 30.54 30.22 -17.93
C ASN A 62 30.99 28.88 -18.52
N ASP A 63 30.25 27.79 -18.28
CA ASP A 63 30.52 26.48 -18.86
C ASP A 63 29.31 25.99 -19.63
N ARG A 64 29.14 26.52 -20.84
CA ARG A 64 28.30 25.85 -21.83
C ARG A 64 29.10 24.65 -22.35
N PRO A 65 28.65 23.40 -22.13
CA PRO A 65 29.20 22.27 -22.85
C PRO A 65 28.98 22.56 -24.34
N GLN A 66 30.03 22.40 -25.13
CA GLN A 66 29.98 22.67 -26.57
C GLN A 66 29.13 21.62 -27.31
N ASP A 67 28.67 20.57 -26.61
CA ASP A 67 27.90 19.46 -27.14
C ASP A 67 26.69 19.12 -26.24
N TRP A 68 25.47 19.18 -26.80
CA TRP A 68 24.21 18.94 -26.07
C TRP A 68 23.88 17.45 -25.89
N ASN A 69 24.64 16.57 -26.57
CA ASN A 69 24.46 15.11 -26.52
C ASN A 69 24.93 14.47 -25.20
N GLN A 70 25.49 15.26 -24.28
CA GLN A 70 26.11 14.79 -23.03
C GLN A 70 25.30 15.13 -21.75
N TYR A 71 24.15 15.79 -21.90
CA TYR A 71 23.30 16.19 -20.79
C TYR A 71 22.33 15.06 -20.41
N SER A 72 22.38 14.57 -19.17
CA SER A 72 21.36 13.63 -18.67
C SER A 72 20.02 14.35 -18.53
N ASP A 73 18.96 13.70 -18.99
CA ASP A 73 17.59 14.15 -18.74
C ASP A 73 17.37 14.41 -17.24
N PRO A 74 16.69 15.52 -16.85
CA PRO A 74 16.40 15.76 -15.45
C PRO A 74 15.52 14.63 -14.91
N PRO A 75 15.66 14.28 -13.61
CA PRO A 75 14.96 13.16 -13.03
C PRO A 75 13.45 13.29 -13.23
N THR A 76 12.81 12.17 -13.54
CA THR A 76 11.37 12.08 -13.80
C THR A 76 10.55 12.64 -12.65
N THR A 77 11.03 12.48 -11.41
CA THR A 77 10.45 13.06 -10.19
C THR A 77 10.32 14.58 -10.27
N THR A 78 11.37 15.29 -10.73
CA THR A 78 11.34 16.76 -10.87
C THR A 78 10.44 17.18 -12.02
N LYS A 79 10.46 16.46 -13.16
CA LYS A 79 9.55 16.70 -14.28
C LYS A 79 8.08 16.54 -13.84
N TYR A 80 7.79 15.52 -13.04
CA TYR A 80 6.46 15.31 -12.46
C TYR A 80 6.07 16.46 -11.53
N SER A 81 6.97 16.94 -10.67
CA SER A 81 6.68 18.07 -9.77
C SER A 81 6.36 19.39 -10.50
N VAL A 82 7.05 19.67 -11.61
CA VAL A 82 6.71 20.80 -12.49
C VAL A 82 5.28 20.68 -13.01
N PHE A 83 4.89 19.48 -13.43
CA PHE A 83 3.53 19.21 -13.88
C PHE A 83 2.50 19.39 -12.74
N THR A 84 2.76 18.86 -11.54
CA THR A 84 1.82 18.98 -10.41
C THR A 84 1.66 20.44 -9.96
N GLY A 85 2.75 21.22 -9.90
CA GLY A 85 2.70 22.66 -9.61
C GLY A 85 1.94 23.45 -10.68
N GLY A 86 2.18 23.17 -11.96
CA GLY A 86 1.48 23.80 -13.08
C GLY A 86 -0.02 23.46 -13.11
N PHE A 87 -0.37 22.19 -12.91
CA PHE A 87 -1.76 21.74 -12.83
C PHE A 87 -2.47 22.35 -11.61
N GLY A 88 -1.83 22.33 -10.43
CA GLY A 88 -2.38 22.94 -9.22
C GLY A 88 -2.67 24.43 -9.36
N LEU A 89 -1.80 25.16 -10.08
CA LEU A 89 -2.02 26.58 -10.41
C LEU A 89 -3.21 26.76 -11.36
N ALA A 90 -3.32 25.95 -12.41
CA ALA A 90 -4.45 26.01 -13.34
C ALA A 90 -5.78 25.76 -12.63
N VAL A 91 -5.81 24.80 -11.70
CA VAL A 91 -7.00 24.49 -10.89
C VAL A 91 -7.32 25.61 -9.90
N ALA A 92 -6.32 26.21 -9.26
CA ALA A 92 -6.54 27.37 -8.38
C ALA A 92 -7.13 28.57 -9.14
N LEU A 93 -6.66 28.83 -10.37
CA LEU A 93 -7.23 29.84 -11.25
C LEU A 93 -8.66 29.50 -11.67
N LEU A 94 -8.93 28.24 -12.01
CA LEU A 94 -10.28 27.76 -12.34
C LEU A 94 -11.24 28.00 -11.17
N GLY A 95 -10.83 27.66 -9.93
CA GLY A 95 -11.60 27.90 -8.72
C GLY A 95 -11.84 29.38 -8.44
N ALA A 96 -10.81 30.22 -8.58
CA ALA A 96 -10.95 31.67 -8.44
C ALA A 96 -11.92 32.26 -9.49
N ILE A 97 -11.82 31.87 -10.76
CA ILE A 97 -12.73 32.30 -11.84
C ILE A 97 -14.17 31.85 -11.51
N ALA A 98 -14.36 30.62 -11.03
CA ALA A 98 -15.68 30.10 -10.67
C ALA A 98 -16.37 30.88 -9.53
N THR A 99 -15.64 31.69 -8.74
CA THR A 99 -16.28 32.59 -7.75
C THR A 99 -17.00 33.78 -8.35
N PHE A 100 -16.56 34.24 -9.53
CA PHE A 100 -17.11 35.39 -10.24
C PHE A 100 -18.07 34.98 -11.35
N PHE A 101 -17.91 33.76 -11.86
CA PHE A 101 -18.64 33.27 -13.01
C PHE A 101 -19.45 32.03 -12.66
N ASP A 102 -20.76 32.20 -12.60
CA ASP A 102 -21.70 31.10 -12.35
C ASP A 102 -21.81 30.11 -13.54
N PHE A 103 -21.09 30.36 -14.65
CA PHE A 103 -21.04 29.44 -15.80
C PHE A 103 -20.26 28.15 -15.50
N ILE A 104 -19.37 28.17 -14.50
CA ILE A 104 -18.55 27.02 -14.12
C ILE A 104 -19.27 26.26 -13.00
N PRO A 105 -19.72 25.03 -13.23
CA PRO A 105 -20.33 24.23 -12.19
C PRO A 105 -19.35 24.01 -11.04
N ALA A 106 -19.79 24.26 -9.80
CA ALA A 106 -18.99 24.01 -8.60
C ALA A 106 -18.44 22.57 -8.55
N LEU A 107 -19.17 21.61 -9.12
CA LEU A 107 -18.73 20.22 -9.25
C LEU A 107 -17.45 20.06 -10.08
N ILE A 108 -17.30 20.81 -11.18
CA ILE A 108 -16.10 20.77 -12.02
C ILE A 108 -14.89 21.27 -11.21
N VAL A 109 -15.10 22.33 -10.42
CA VAL A 109 -14.05 22.88 -9.54
C VAL A 109 -13.67 21.87 -8.45
N VAL A 110 -14.66 21.25 -7.80
CA VAL A 110 -14.41 20.18 -6.80
C VAL A 110 -13.67 18.99 -7.41
N ALA A 111 -14.06 18.53 -8.60
CA ALA A 111 -13.39 17.43 -9.27
C ALA A 111 -11.95 17.79 -9.66
N ALA A 112 -11.73 19.01 -10.17
CA ALA A 112 -10.41 19.51 -10.51
C ALA A 112 -9.52 19.66 -9.26
N ASP A 113 -10.06 20.18 -8.16
CA ASP A 113 -9.37 20.27 -6.86
C ASP A 113 -9.03 18.88 -6.30
N ALA A 114 -9.92 17.89 -6.46
CA ALA A 114 -9.66 16.52 -6.05
C ALA A 114 -8.52 15.88 -6.86
N VAL A 115 -8.54 16.00 -8.19
CA VAL A 115 -7.46 15.51 -9.07
C VAL A 115 -6.16 16.22 -8.78
N SER A 116 -6.19 17.55 -8.61
CA SER A 116 -5.04 18.36 -8.24
C SER A 116 -4.45 17.89 -6.91
N GLY A 117 -5.29 17.69 -5.90
CA GLY A 117 -4.88 17.18 -4.60
C GLY A 117 -4.19 15.81 -4.69
N LEU A 118 -4.74 14.87 -5.48
CA LEU A 118 -4.13 13.56 -5.68
C LEU A 118 -2.75 13.65 -6.35
N LEU A 119 -2.62 14.49 -7.37
CA LEU A 119 -1.36 14.71 -8.08
C LEU A 119 -0.31 15.37 -7.17
N LEU A 120 -0.70 16.40 -6.41
CA LEU A 120 0.19 17.07 -5.44
C LEU A 120 0.61 16.13 -4.30
N LEU A 121 -0.29 15.25 -3.85
CA LEU A 121 0.05 14.24 -2.85
C LEU A 121 1.09 13.26 -3.40
N ALA A 122 0.87 12.74 -4.60
CA ALA A 122 1.80 11.82 -5.26
C ALA A 122 3.15 12.50 -5.54
N GLY A 123 3.18 13.77 -5.95
CA GLY A 123 4.42 14.49 -6.21
C GLY A 123 5.20 14.78 -4.94
N GLY A 124 4.51 15.12 -3.84
CA GLY A 124 5.12 15.27 -2.52
C GLY A 124 5.75 13.96 -2.02
N ILE A 125 5.07 12.82 -2.23
CA ILE A 125 5.63 11.49 -1.92
C ILE A 125 6.86 11.20 -2.76
N ALA A 126 6.79 11.44 -4.07
CA ALA A 126 7.88 11.12 -5.00
C ALA A 126 9.16 11.90 -4.67
N ILE A 127 9.06 13.20 -4.33
CA ILE A 127 10.22 13.98 -3.88
C ILE A 127 10.70 13.51 -2.51
N ALA A 128 9.81 13.20 -1.57
CA ALA A 128 10.19 12.74 -0.24
C ALA A 128 11.05 11.46 -0.29
N ILE A 129 10.67 10.50 -1.14
CA ILE A 129 11.48 9.30 -1.41
C ILE A 129 12.79 9.71 -2.08
N GLY A 130 12.71 10.58 -3.09
CA GLY A 130 13.87 10.98 -3.85
C GLY A 130 14.93 11.75 -3.06
N ILE A 131 14.58 12.39 -1.94
CA ILE A 131 15.54 13.06 -1.03
C ILE A 131 15.73 12.32 0.30
N GLN A 132 15.28 11.07 0.38
CA GLN A 132 15.35 10.28 1.60
C GLN A 132 16.79 10.17 2.12
N GLY A 133 16.96 10.31 3.43
CA GLY A 133 18.26 10.20 4.10
C GLY A 133 19.19 11.39 3.87
N VAL A 134 18.75 12.43 3.17
CA VAL A 134 19.56 13.64 2.95
C VAL A 134 19.20 14.72 3.97
N THR A 135 20.20 15.21 4.70
CA THR A 135 20.08 16.43 5.50
C THR A 135 20.76 17.60 4.83
N CYS A 136 20.04 18.72 4.72
CA CYS A 136 20.59 19.97 4.20
C CYS A 136 21.45 20.70 5.27
N ASP A 137 22.43 20.00 5.83
CA ASP A 137 23.42 20.51 6.78
C ASP A 137 24.82 19.98 6.38
N PRO A 138 25.73 20.86 5.90
CA PRO A 138 27.05 20.46 5.38
C PRO A 138 28.06 20.12 6.48
N THR A 139 27.69 20.19 7.76
CA THR A 139 28.64 20.03 8.88
C THR A 139 29.14 18.60 9.09
N THR A 140 28.59 17.61 8.37
CA THR A 140 28.98 16.21 8.46
C THR A 140 29.51 15.72 7.10
N ALA A 141 30.70 15.12 7.09
CA ALA A 141 31.35 14.63 5.87
C ALA A 141 30.49 13.60 5.10
N ASP A 142 29.69 12.79 5.81
CA ASP A 142 28.76 11.81 5.20
C ASP A 142 27.54 12.50 4.54
N GLY A 143 27.08 13.62 5.11
CA GLY A 143 26.00 14.42 4.54
C GLY A 143 26.37 15.01 3.17
N SER A 144 27.60 15.49 3.01
CA SER A 144 28.07 16.05 1.74
C SER A 144 28.14 15.01 0.62
N GLN A 145 28.50 13.76 0.92
CA GLN A 145 28.56 12.69 -0.08
C GLN A 145 27.16 12.23 -0.53
N LYS A 146 26.21 12.08 0.41
CA LYS A 146 24.80 11.76 0.08
C LYS A 146 24.13 12.86 -0.75
N ILE A 147 24.44 14.12 -0.47
CA ILE A 147 23.98 15.28 -1.25
C ILE A 147 24.53 15.23 -2.69
N LEU A 148 25.81 14.89 -2.85
CA LEU A 148 26.48 14.78 -4.15
C LEU A 148 25.92 13.64 -5.00
N ASP A 149 25.60 12.50 -4.38
CA ASP A 149 25.12 11.30 -5.06
C ASP A 149 23.63 11.34 -5.40
N ASN A 150 22.86 12.22 -4.76
CA ASN A 150 21.43 12.34 -4.98
C ASN A 150 21.07 13.02 -6.31
N ALA A 151 20.40 12.27 -7.20
CA ALA A 151 20.01 12.72 -8.54
C ALA A 151 19.09 13.96 -8.58
N ILE A 152 18.26 14.16 -7.55
CA ILE A 152 17.35 15.32 -7.46
C ILE A 152 18.14 16.58 -7.08
N ILE A 153 19.11 16.44 -6.18
CA ILE A 153 19.87 17.57 -5.61
C ILE A 153 21.01 18.00 -6.54
N ASN A 154 21.71 17.04 -7.15
CA ASN A 154 22.78 17.29 -8.11
C ASN A 154 22.28 17.64 -9.53
N ARG A 155 20.95 17.61 -9.75
CA ARG A 155 20.26 17.94 -11.01
C ARG A 155 20.59 16.99 -12.17
N GLY A 156 21.08 15.79 -11.88
CA GLY A 156 21.58 14.81 -12.84
C GLY A 156 23.10 14.85 -13.00
N ARG A 157 23.67 13.76 -13.51
CA ARG A 157 25.12 13.65 -13.82
C ARG A 157 25.35 13.85 -15.31
N TYR A 158 26.55 14.32 -15.70
CA TYR A 158 26.98 14.38 -17.10
C TYR A 158 28.28 13.61 -17.28
N ARG A 159 28.58 13.16 -18.50
CA ARG A 159 29.82 12.40 -18.79
C ARG A 159 30.93 13.35 -19.22
N VAL A 160 32.09 13.25 -18.58
CA VAL A 160 33.36 13.84 -19.04
C VAL A 160 34.38 12.71 -19.10
N ASN A 161 34.98 12.47 -20.26
CA ASN A 161 35.98 11.41 -20.46
C ASN A 161 35.53 10.03 -19.93
N ASP A 162 34.30 9.61 -20.25
CA ASP A 162 33.65 8.37 -19.76
C ASP A 162 33.44 8.25 -18.24
N GLN A 163 33.66 9.32 -17.48
CA GLN A 163 33.38 9.38 -16.05
C GLN A 163 32.20 10.32 -15.76
N TRP A 164 31.25 9.85 -14.95
CA TRP A 164 30.11 10.67 -14.52
C TRP A 164 30.57 11.70 -13.50
N THR A 165 30.43 12.99 -13.82
CA THR A 165 30.76 14.11 -12.94
C THR A 165 29.52 14.98 -12.69
N SER A 166 29.49 15.70 -11.56
CA SER A 166 28.40 16.64 -11.21
C SER A 166 28.92 18.08 -11.19
N TYR A 167 28.12 19.00 -11.72
CA TYR A 167 28.51 20.41 -11.92
C TYR A 167 27.91 21.22 -10.79
N SER A 168 28.39 21.05 -9.56
CA SER A 168 27.81 21.80 -8.45
C SER A 168 28.83 22.09 -7.37
N SER A 169 29.04 23.37 -7.09
CA SER A 169 29.73 23.78 -5.88
C SER A 169 28.93 23.35 -4.65
N GLU A 170 29.61 23.15 -3.53
CA GLU A 170 28.99 22.73 -2.26
C GLU A 170 27.81 23.64 -1.85
N ASP A 171 27.98 24.96 -2.02
CA ASP A 171 26.93 25.95 -1.76
C ASP A 171 25.69 25.76 -2.65
N GLN A 172 25.89 25.39 -3.93
CA GLN A 172 24.78 25.16 -4.87
C GLN A 172 24.01 23.89 -4.54
N LEU A 173 24.71 22.83 -4.11
CA LEU A 173 24.08 21.59 -3.69
C LEU A 173 23.25 21.79 -2.42
N LEU A 174 23.77 22.55 -1.46
CA LEU A 174 23.04 22.89 -0.25
C LEU A 174 21.79 23.72 -0.55
N ASP A 175 21.88 24.68 -1.47
CA ASP A 175 20.72 25.46 -1.94
C ASP A 175 19.68 24.56 -2.63
N ASN A 176 20.12 23.63 -3.48
CA ASN A 176 19.23 22.66 -4.14
C ASN A 176 18.55 21.73 -3.15
N CYS A 177 19.26 21.25 -2.13
CA CYS A 177 18.71 20.42 -1.07
C CYS A 177 17.57 21.16 -0.34
N LYS A 178 17.81 22.42 0.03
CA LYS A 178 16.79 23.27 0.69
C LYS A 178 15.59 23.50 -0.22
N ARG A 179 15.80 23.73 -1.52
CA ARG A 179 14.73 23.88 -2.52
C ARG A 179 13.91 22.62 -2.68
N ALA A 180 14.53 21.44 -2.79
CA ALA A 180 13.83 20.17 -2.93
C ALA A 180 13.02 19.83 -1.66
N THR A 181 13.57 20.08 -0.48
CA THR A 181 12.86 19.92 0.79
C THR A 181 11.68 20.88 0.91
N ALA A 182 11.86 22.14 0.48
CA ALA A 182 10.79 23.11 0.42
C ALA A 182 9.70 22.71 -0.58
N ASP A 183 10.08 22.21 -1.76
CA ASP A 183 9.14 21.75 -2.78
C ASP A 183 8.25 20.61 -2.27
N GLN A 184 8.86 19.60 -1.64
CA GLN A 184 8.15 18.51 -0.98
C GLN A 184 7.11 19.03 0.04
N ALA A 185 7.52 19.94 0.92
CA ALA A 185 6.64 20.50 1.95
C ALA A 185 5.49 21.32 1.33
N MET A 186 5.78 22.12 0.31
CA MET A 186 4.79 22.94 -0.36
C MET A 186 3.77 22.10 -1.12
N GLN A 187 4.16 20.94 -1.68
CA GLN A 187 3.20 20.02 -2.29
C GLN A 187 2.21 19.44 -1.27
N PHE A 188 2.67 19.00 -0.10
CA PHE A 188 1.78 18.53 0.97
C PHE A 188 0.86 19.64 1.51
N VAL A 189 1.39 20.86 1.66
CA VAL A 189 0.59 22.03 2.08
C VAL A 189 -0.46 22.38 1.02
N THR A 190 -0.09 22.37 -0.26
CA THR A 190 -1.02 22.65 -1.37
C THR A 190 -2.10 21.57 -1.45
N PHE A 191 -1.75 20.30 -1.23
CA PHE A 191 -2.73 19.22 -1.06
C PHE A 191 -3.70 19.51 0.10
N GLY A 192 -3.19 19.97 1.25
CA GLY A 192 -4.03 20.39 2.37
C GLY A 192 -4.99 21.52 2.02
N PHE A 193 -4.53 22.52 1.24
CA PHE A 193 -5.40 23.58 0.74
C PHE A 193 -6.44 23.07 -0.26
N ALA A 194 -6.08 22.15 -1.16
CA ALA A 194 -7.01 21.52 -2.09
C ALA A 194 -8.11 20.73 -1.33
N LEU A 195 -7.77 20.07 -0.22
CA LEU A 195 -8.78 19.46 0.66
C LEU A 195 -9.65 20.50 1.37
N ALA A 196 -9.06 21.62 1.80
CA ALA A 196 -9.78 22.70 2.47
C ALA A 196 -10.74 23.43 1.52
N THR A 197 -10.33 23.70 0.28
CA THR A 197 -11.20 24.28 -0.77
C THR A 197 -12.30 23.31 -1.14
N MET A 198 -11.99 22.03 -1.35
CA MET A 198 -12.97 20.98 -1.57
C MET A 198 -14.01 20.92 -0.43
N GLY A 199 -13.54 20.90 0.83
CA GLY A 199 -14.40 20.90 2.00
C GLY A 199 -15.25 22.17 2.13
N LEU A 200 -14.67 23.34 1.88
CA LEU A 200 -15.39 24.61 1.95
C LEU A 200 -16.47 24.70 0.86
N VAL A 201 -16.13 24.41 -0.40
CA VAL A 201 -17.09 24.38 -1.52
C VAL A 201 -18.23 23.41 -1.23
N TYR A 202 -17.92 22.22 -0.71
CA TYR A 202 -18.92 21.26 -0.24
C TYR A 202 -19.83 21.86 0.84
N LEU A 203 -19.29 22.61 1.82
CA LEU A 203 -20.08 23.28 2.86
C LEU A 203 -20.94 24.43 2.33
N ILE A 204 -20.44 25.25 1.38
CA ILE A 204 -21.23 26.33 0.73
C ILE A 204 -22.43 25.73 0.04
N TRP A 205 -22.15 24.71 -0.77
CA TRP A 205 -23.13 24.02 -1.56
C TRP A 205 -24.18 23.32 -0.69
N LYS A 206 -23.77 22.71 0.44
CA LYS A 206 -24.67 22.16 1.45
C LYS A 206 -25.54 23.24 2.11
N LYS A 207 -24.99 24.41 2.46
CA LYS A 207 -25.74 25.51 3.12
C LYS A 207 -26.75 26.18 2.19
N GLY A 208 -26.45 26.29 0.89
CA GLY A 208 -27.36 26.87 -0.10
C GLY A 208 -28.68 26.10 -0.30
N HIS A 209 -28.78 24.86 0.19
CA HIS A 209 -29.97 24.02 0.07
C HIS A 209 -30.85 23.97 1.33
N ALA A 210 -30.38 24.45 2.48
CA ALA A 210 -31.15 24.45 3.74
C ALA A 210 -32.09 25.68 3.91
N GLY A 211 -31.93 26.72 3.09
CA GLY A 211 -32.81 27.90 3.06
C GLY A 211 -33.56 27.96 1.73
N GLY A 212 -34.84 27.58 1.72
CA GLY A 212 -35.64 27.52 0.49
C GLY A 212 -35.77 28.86 -0.26
N GLY A 213 -35.62 28.82 -1.58
CA GLY A 213 -35.90 29.94 -2.49
C GLY A 213 -35.39 29.72 -3.92
N ARG A 214 -36.30 29.66 -4.89
CA ARG A 214 -36.11 29.56 -6.35
C ARG A 214 -35.10 30.57 -6.92
N ALA A 215 -34.27 30.17 -7.90
CA ALA A 215 -34.38 30.59 -9.32
C ALA A 215 -33.19 30.13 -10.20
N SER A 216 -33.54 29.66 -11.42
CA SER A 216 -32.81 29.66 -12.71
C SER A 216 -31.52 28.82 -12.86
N LEU A 217 -31.62 27.64 -13.49
CA LEU A 217 -31.13 27.32 -14.86
C LEU A 217 -29.62 27.62 -15.05
N THR A 218 -28.73 26.66 -15.31
CA THR A 218 -28.73 25.76 -16.48
C THR A 218 -27.59 24.76 -16.28
N TYR A 219 -27.76 23.43 -16.16
CA TYR A 219 -26.66 22.47 -16.45
C TYR A 219 -27.20 21.09 -16.86
N VAL A 220 -26.49 20.52 -17.84
CA VAL A 220 -26.80 19.37 -18.67
C VAL A 220 -26.69 18.04 -17.91
N SER A 221 -27.60 17.13 -18.23
CA SER A 221 -27.74 15.78 -17.67
C SER A 221 -26.59 14.84 -18.03
N PHE A 222 -26.16 14.03 -17.06
CA PHE A 222 -25.24 12.91 -17.21
C PHE A 222 -25.98 11.62 -16.81
N TYR A 223 -26.20 10.77 -17.82
CA TYR A 223 -26.70 9.38 -17.79
C TYR A 223 -28.22 9.11 -17.63
N GLY A 224 -28.81 8.55 -18.70
CA GLY A 224 -30.17 7.98 -18.80
C GLY A 224 -30.48 7.54 -20.25
N ASN A 225 -31.36 6.54 -20.41
CA ASN A 225 -31.55 5.61 -21.56
C ASN A 225 -31.80 6.14 -22.99
N ASN A 226 -31.59 7.42 -23.29
CA ASN A 226 -31.66 7.94 -24.65
C ASN A 226 -30.27 8.42 -25.04
N GLY A 227 -29.59 7.63 -25.89
CA GLY A 227 -28.25 7.93 -26.36
C GLY A 227 -28.06 9.38 -26.83
N VAL A 228 -26.84 9.87 -26.63
CA VAL A 228 -26.14 11.11 -27.01
C VAL A 228 -26.93 12.40 -27.33
N LEU A 229 -28.09 12.39 -28.01
CA LEU A 229 -28.91 13.58 -28.28
C LEU A 229 -30.41 13.23 -28.47
N PRO A 230 -31.29 13.34 -27.46
CA PRO A 230 -32.71 13.53 -27.72
C PRO A 230 -33.02 15.02 -27.65
N PHE A 231 -33.06 15.67 -28.81
CA PHE A 231 -33.69 16.98 -28.95
C PHE A 231 -35.20 16.80 -28.78
N GLY A 232 -35.70 16.95 -27.55
CA GLY A 232 -37.13 16.85 -27.28
C GLY A 232 -37.50 17.58 -26.00
N GLU A 233 -38.62 18.32 -26.06
CA GLU A 233 -39.12 19.24 -25.03
C GLU A 233 -39.53 18.57 -23.70
N ASN A 234 -39.39 17.24 -23.58
CA ASN A 234 -39.80 16.44 -22.43
C ASN A 234 -38.64 15.78 -21.66
N ALA A 235 -37.40 16.27 -21.80
CA ALA A 235 -36.26 15.74 -21.04
C ALA A 235 -36.29 16.22 -19.57
N THR A 236 -36.37 15.29 -18.62
CA THR A 236 -36.25 15.56 -17.18
C THR A 236 -34.89 16.19 -16.86
N GLN A 237 -34.88 17.37 -16.24
CA GLN A 237 -33.65 18.04 -15.80
C GLN A 237 -32.94 17.20 -14.72
N VAL A 238 -31.72 16.72 -15.01
CA VAL A 238 -30.92 15.94 -14.07
C VAL A 238 -30.01 16.86 -13.26
N HIS A 239 -30.17 16.83 -11.95
CA HIS A 239 -29.49 17.73 -11.01
C HIS A 239 -28.30 17.01 -10.36
N ILE A 240 -27.21 16.81 -11.11
CA ILE A 240 -26.02 16.05 -10.65
C ILE A 240 -25.41 16.66 -9.38
N GLY A 241 -25.38 17.99 -9.30
CA GLY A 241 -24.96 18.69 -8.08
C GLY A 241 -25.84 18.30 -6.90
N ARG A 242 -27.15 18.51 -7.00
CA ARG A 242 -28.09 18.14 -5.93
C ARG A 242 -28.00 16.66 -5.54
N TRP A 243 -27.83 15.77 -6.52
CA TRP A 243 -27.62 14.34 -6.29
C TRP A 243 -26.35 14.06 -5.46
N LEU A 244 -25.20 14.65 -5.81
CA LEU A 244 -23.95 14.47 -5.05
C LEU A 244 -24.00 15.09 -3.63
N THR A 245 -24.91 16.04 -3.35
CA THR A 245 -25.06 16.67 -2.02
C THR A 245 -25.89 15.83 -1.09
N ASP A 246 -27.00 15.35 -1.63
CA ASP A 246 -28.02 14.62 -0.88
C ASP A 246 -27.64 13.15 -0.71
N THR A 247 -26.67 12.68 -1.51
CA THR A 247 -26.17 11.30 -1.53
C THR A 247 -24.74 11.32 -0.99
N PRO A 248 -24.47 10.92 0.28
CA PRO A 248 -23.10 10.75 0.75
C PRO A 248 -22.44 9.59 -0.01
N VAL A 249 -21.99 9.84 -1.25
CA VAL A 249 -21.60 8.81 -2.24
C VAL A 249 -20.67 7.76 -1.66
N HIS A 250 -19.70 8.14 -0.83
CA HIS A 250 -18.78 7.17 -0.21
C HIS A 250 -19.43 6.31 0.87
N LEU A 251 -20.31 6.89 1.69
CA LEU A 251 -21.04 6.13 2.71
C LEU A 251 -22.12 5.27 2.07
N ASP A 252 -22.86 5.82 1.11
CA ASP A 252 -23.86 5.08 0.33
C ASP A 252 -23.20 3.98 -0.50
N ALA A 253 -22.02 4.22 -1.07
CA ALA A 253 -21.25 3.18 -1.74
C ALA A 253 -20.92 2.02 -0.79
N LEU A 254 -20.40 2.33 0.40
CA LEU A 254 -20.12 1.32 1.43
C LEU A 254 -21.39 0.61 1.89
N GLU A 255 -22.50 1.33 2.02
CA GLU A 255 -23.78 0.79 2.45
C GLU A 255 -24.39 -0.13 1.39
N ILE A 256 -24.38 0.27 0.11
CA ILE A 256 -24.81 -0.53 -1.04
C ILE A 256 -24.02 -1.83 -1.13
N ILE A 257 -22.71 -1.79 -0.84
CA ILE A 257 -21.85 -2.95 -0.77
C ILE A 257 -22.26 -3.84 0.40
N ALA A 258 -22.48 -3.27 1.59
CA ALA A 258 -22.82 -4.01 2.81
C ALA A 258 -24.24 -4.61 2.83
N GLU A 259 -25.18 -4.01 2.08
CA GLU A 259 -26.61 -4.37 2.08
C GLU A 259 -26.88 -5.82 1.64
N LYS A 260 -26.14 -6.32 0.63
CA LYS A 260 -26.40 -7.63 0.03
C LYS A 260 -25.20 -8.55 0.16
N ALA A 261 -25.42 -9.78 0.60
CA ALA A 261 -24.38 -10.79 0.78
C ALA A 261 -23.49 -10.98 -0.48
N ARG A 262 -24.08 -10.96 -1.68
CA ARG A 262 -23.32 -11.08 -2.94
C ARG A 262 -22.38 -9.89 -3.22
N ARG A 263 -22.80 -8.67 -2.85
CA ARG A 263 -22.00 -7.44 -3.04
C ARG A 263 -20.94 -7.32 -1.96
N PHE A 264 -21.33 -7.63 -0.71
CA PHE A 264 -20.44 -7.62 0.44
C PHE A 264 -19.30 -8.62 0.28
N TRP A 265 -19.53 -9.74 -0.42
CA TRP A 265 -18.49 -10.70 -0.76
C TRP A 265 -17.29 -10.05 -1.45
N TRP A 266 -17.50 -9.11 -2.39
CA TRP A 266 -16.43 -8.31 -3.02
C TRP A 266 -15.88 -7.25 -2.06
N GLY A 267 -16.78 -6.50 -1.39
CA GLY A 267 -16.44 -5.43 -0.45
C GLY A 267 -15.44 -5.83 0.63
N GLN A 268 -15.74 -6.93 1.32
CA GLN A 268 -14.91 -7.38 2.43
C GLN A 268 -13.49 -7.76 1.97
N GLN A 269 -13.28 -8.19 0.72
CA GLN A 269 -11.96 -8.63 0.24
C GLN A 269 -10.94 -7.49 0.28
N ILE A 270 -11.35 -6.27 -0.11
CA ILE A 270 -10.51 -5.08 -0.02
C ILE A 270 -10.24 -4.71 1.43
N ASP A 271 -11.25 -4.76 2.29
CA ASP A 271 -11.07 -4.48 3.72
C ASP A 271 -10.06 -5.45 4.35
N LEU A 272 -10.19 -6.76 4.10
CA LEU A 272 -9.30 -7.80 4.62
C LEU A 272 -7.86 -7.63 4.08
N ALA A 273 -7.71 -7.34 2.79
CA ALA A 273 -6.41 -7.09 2.16
C ALA A 273 -5.72 -5.82 2.68
N THR A 274 -6.49 -4.77 2.94
CA THR A 274 -5.99 -3.51 3.51
C THR A 274 -5.42 -3.72 4.92
N VAL A 275 -5.98 -4.64 5.72
CA VAL A 275 -5.42 -4.98 7.03
C VAL A 275 -4.01 -5.57 6.88
N SER A 276 -3.85 -6.58 6.04
CA SER A 276 -2.53 -7.18 5.75
C SER A 276 -1.54 -6.16 5.20
N TRP A 277 -2.00 -5.31 4.28
CA TRP A 277 -1.16 -4.26 3.69
C TRP A 277 -0.76 -3.18 4.71
N SER A 278 -1.63 -2.83 5.65
CA SER A 278 -1.29 -1.87 6.71
C SER A 278 -0.16 -2.36 7.63
N LEU A 279 -0.07 -3.68 7.84
CA LEU A 279 1.05 -4.28 8.58
C LEU A 279 2.34 -4.24 7.76
N LEU A 280 2.29 -4.54 6.45
CA LEU A 280 3.43 -4.40 5.55
C LEU A 280 4.00 -2.97 5.61
N LEU A 281 3.13 -1.96 5.47
CA LEU A 281 3.54 -0.56 5.54
C LEU A 281 4.20 -0.23 6.89
N ALA A 282 3.68 -0.77 8.00
CA ALA A 282 4.24 -0.53 9.32
C ALA A 282 5.62 -1.17 9.52
N VAL A 283 5.80 -2.40 9.00
CA VAL A 283 7.03 -3.18 9.17
C VAL A 283 8.08 -2.75 8.14
N GLU A 284 7.83 -2.98 6.85
CA GLU A 284 8.79 -2.71 5.77
C GLU A 284 8.98 -1.22 5.53
N GLY A 285 7.88 -0.46 5.55
CA GLY A 285 7.96 0.99 5.42
C GLY A 285 8.75 1.64 6.57
N GLY A 286 8.59 1.11 7.79
CA GLY A 286 9.37 1.52 8.95
C GLY A 286 10.85 1.12 8.84
N ARG A 287 11.13 -0.14 8.48
CA ARG A 287 12.49 -0.69 8.32
C ARG A 287 13.29 0.10 7.28
N ARG A 288 12.67 0.40 6.15
CA ARG A 288 13.25 1.18 5.05
C ARG A 288 13.20 2.69 5.28
N HIS A 289 12.64 3.16 6.41
CA HIS A 289 12.44 4.58 6.72
C HIS A 289 11.71 5.37 5.61
N ILE A 290 10.77 4.74 4.91
CA ILE A 290 10.00 5.37 3.84
C ILE A 290 9.17 6.51 4.44
N PRO A 291 9.29 7.75 3.92
CA PRO A 291 8.57 8.89 4.47
C PRO A 291 7.06 8.79 4.21
N SER A 292 6.26 9.39 5.11
CA SER A 292 4.82 9.60 4.91
C SER A 292 3.99 8.34 4.62
N LEU A 293 4.26 7.23 5.30
CA LEU A 293 3.52 5.95 5.16
C LEU A 293 1.99 6.09 5.26
N TRP A 294 1.50 7.04 6.07
CA TRP A 294 0.07 7.32 6.21
C TRP A 294 -0.59 7.74 4.89
N ALA A 295 0.16 8.35 3.96
CA ALA A 295 -0.35 8.83 2.69
C ALA A 295 -0.74 7.67 1.76
N TYR A 296 0.01 6.56 1.80
CA TYR A 296 -0.34 5.34 1.06
C TYR A 296 -1.66 4.74 1.57
N LEU A 297 -1.86 4.65 2.89
CA LEU A 297 -3.15 4.21 3.46
C LEU A 297 -4.30 5.15 3.10
N ALA A 298 -4.07 6.47 3.18
CA ALA A 298 -5.09 7.44 2.80
C ALA A 298 -5.48 7.27 1.32
N LEU A 299 -4.50 7.04 0.45
CA LEU A 299 -4.72 6.81 -0.97
C LEU A 299 -5.53 5.53 -1.22
N ALA A 300 -5.29 4.46 -0.47
CA ALA A 300 -6.09 3.23 -0.57
C ALA A 300 -7.57 3.45 -0.24
N HIS A 301 -7.88 4.33 0.72
CA HIS A 301 -9.27 4.65 1.11
C HIS A 301 -9.94 5.70 0.22
N LEU A 302 -9.16 6.58 -0.41
CA LEU A 302 -9.66 7.68 -1.25
C LEU A 302 -9.81 7.28 -2.71
N VAL A 303 -8.87 6.49 -3.23
CA VAL A 303 -8.84 6.03 -4.62
C VAL A 303 -9.25 4.56 -4.65
N ASN A 304 -8.28 3.67 -4.44
CA ASN A 304 -8.48 2.22 -4.39
C ASN A 304 -7.20 1.54 -3.86
N LEU A 305 -7.31 0.29 -3.42
CA LEU A 305 -6.19 -0.44 -2.81
C LEU A 305 -5.12 -0.78 -3.85
N SER A 306 -5.50 -1.21 -5.05
CA SER A 306 -4.56 -1.63 -6.10
C SER A 306 -3.62 -0.51 -6.52
N PHE A 307 -4.11 0.72 -6.69
CA PHE A 307 -3.29 1.88 -7.03
C PHE A 307 -2.28 2.18 -5.91
N ALA A 308 -2.75 2.19 -4.66
CA ALA A 308 -1.90 2.49 -3.52
C ALA A 308 -0.84 1.40 -3.28
N GLN A 309 -1.19 0.13 -3.47
CA GLN A 309 -0.27 -1.01 -3.41
C GLN A 309 0.85 -0.87 -4.45
N ASN A 310 0.50 -0.63 -5.72
CA ASN A 310 1.50 -0.51 -6.78
C ASN A 310 2.44 0.69 -6.56
N LEU A 311 1.95 1.82 -6.07
CA LEU A 311 2.82 2.95 -5.71
C LEU A 311 3.75 2.61 -4.54
N PHE A 312 3.28 1.80 -3.58
CA PHE A 312 4.14 1.36 -2.48
C PHE A 312 5.18 0.33 -2.94
N TYR A 313 4.85 -0.58 -3.86
CA TYR A 313 5.82 -1.49 -4.48
C TYR A 313 6.93 -0.71 -5.19
N LEU A 314 6.59 0.34 -5.93
CA LEU A 314 7.60 1.23 -6.51
C LEU A 314 8.47 1.88 -5.43
N ALA A 315 7.88 2.30 -4.31
CA ALA A 315 8.66 2.85 -3.20
C ALA A 315 9.63 1.82 -2.60
N LEU A 316 9.21 0.56 -2.44
CA LEU A 316 10.07 -0.53 -1.98
C LEU A 316 11.25 -0.77 -2.94
N LEU A 317 11.01 -0.78 -4.25
CA LEU A 317 12.06 -0.96 -5.26
C LEU A 317 13.05 0.22 -5.30
N LEU A 318 12.59 1.44 -5.01
CA LEU A 318 13.41 2.65 -5.01
C LEU A 318 14.18 2.87 -3.69
N THR A 319 13.90 2.09 -2.65
CA THR A 319 14.47 2.30 -1.31
C THR A 319 15.19 1.04 -0.82
N PRO A 320 16.42 0.78 -1.29
CA PRO A 320 17.16 -0.42 -0.91
C PRO A 320 17.51 -0.43 0.59
N THR A 321 17.44 -1.60 1.20
CA THR A 321 17.98 -1.86 2.54
C THR A 321 19.45 -2.26 2.47
N PRO A 322 20.30 -1.82 3.41
CA PRO A 322 19.99 -0.97 4.58
C PRO A 322 20.08 0.53 4.25
N ALA A 323 19.01 1.29 4.55
CA ALA A 323 19.16 2.74 4.73
C ALA A 323 20.09 2.96 5.93
N GLY A 324 21.26 3.56 5.69
CA GLY A 324 22.33 3.69 6.69
C GLY A 324 21.79 4.09 8.07
N ALA A 325 22.18 3.32 9.08
CA ALA A 325 21.80 3.52 10.47
C ALA A 325 22.44 4.80 11.03
N GLU A 326 21.92 5.97 10.66
CA GLU A 326 22.34 7.23 11.27
C GLU A 326 21.47 7.56 12.48
N SER A 327 21.94 7.04 13.61
CA SER A 327 21.60 7.49 14.95
C SER A 327 21.95 8.98 15.09
N GLY A 328 20.96 9.84 15.32
CA GLY A 328 21.21 11.17 15.90
C GLY A 328 20.59 12.38 15.22
N MET A 329 19.55 12.23 14.38
CA MET A 329 18.85 13.38 13.83
C MET A 329 18.13 14.20 14.92
N GLN A 330 18.72 15.33 15.32
CA GLN A 330 18.05 16.32 16.17
C GLN A 330 16.89 16.98 15.38
N PRO A 331 15.65 16.98 15.89
CA PRO A 331 14.53 17.59 15.18
C PRO A 331 14.71 19.11 15.09
N THR A 332 14.82 19.63 13.88
CA THR A 332 14.98 21.07 13.61
C THR A 332 13.69 21.87 13.91
N THR A 333 12.52 21.22 13.90
CA THR A 333 11.22 21.86 14.06
C THR A 333 10.72 21.87 15.51
N THR A 334 10.03 22.93 15.92
CA THR A 334 9.43 23.08 17.26
C THR A 334 8.43 21.96 17.56
N PHE A 335 7.64 21.56 16.56
CA PHE A 335 6.71 20.42 16.68
C PHE A 335 7.47 19.09 16.87
N GLY A 336 8.57 18.88 16.15
CA GLY A 336 9.42 17.71 16.33
C GLY A 336 10.02 17.61 17.74
N ARG A 337 10.45 18.74 18.32
CA ARG A 337 10.92 18.80 19.72
C ARG A 337 9.81 18.48 20.72
N LEU A 338 8.61 19.03 20.55
CA LEU A 338 7.47 18.74 21.43
C LEU A 338 7.04 17.26 21.31
N ARG A 339 6.96 16.74 20.08
CA ARG A 339 6.66 15.33 19.82
C ARG A 339 7.67 14.42 20.50
N ASN A 340 8.97 14.69 20.35
CA ASN A 340 10.02 13.86 20.94
C ASN A 340 10.06 13.94 22.47
N LYS A 341 9.51 15.02 23.07
CA LYS A 341 9.31 15.11 24.52
C LYS A 341 8.19 14.20 25.01
N VAL A 342 7.12 14.05 24.24
CA VAL A 342 5.97 13.19 24.59
C VAL A 342 6.24 11.73 24.20
N PHE A 343 6.84 11.51 23.03
CA PHE A 343 7.15 10.21 22.44
C PHE A 343 8.62 10.18 22.05
N PRO A 344 9.52 9.70 22.94
CA PRO A 344 10.94 9.66 22.64
C PRO A 344 11.23 8.72 21.46
N PRO A 345 12.27 9.03 20.65
CA PRO A 345 12.68 8.19 19.53
C PRO A 345 12.99 6.77 20.03
N LYS A 346 12.57 5.77 19.25
CA LYS A 346 12.74 4.36 19.60
C LYS A 346 14.19 3.92 19.33
N PRO A 347 14.74 3.00 20.13
CA PRO A 347 16.04 2.42 19.84
C PRO A 347 16.00 1.60 18.53
N ILE A 348 17.16 1.45 17.91
CA ILE A 348 17.34 0.64 16.70
C ILE A 348 16.90 -0.82 17.01
N ASN A 349 16.25 -1.49 16.05
CA ASN A 349 15.72 -2.85 16.19
C ASN A 349 14.67 -3.04 17.30
N TRP A 350 14.00 -1.95 17.71
CA TRP A 350 12.84 -2.03 18.60
C TRP A 350 11.58 -2.38 17.81
N PHE A 351 10.82 -3.37 18.31
CA PHE A 351 9.54 -3.77 17.75
C PHE A 351 8.44 -3.72 18.83
N PRO A 352 7.24 -3.16 18.55
CA PRO A 352 6.15 -3.14 19.51
C PRO A 352 5.66 -4.54 19.89
N HIS A 353 5.13 -4.69 21.10
CA HIS A 353 4.60 -5.97 21.54
C HIS A 353 3.44 -6.44 20.62
N PRO A 354 3.43 -7.70 20.15
CA PRO A 354 2.48 -8.18 19.14
C PRO A 354 1.01 -8.06 19.56
N ALA A 355 0.72 -8.13 20.88
CA ALA A 355 -0.63 -7.97 21.40
C ALA A 355 -1.29 -6.62 21.01
N LEU A 356 -0.51 -5.56 20.79
CA LEU A 356 -1.04 -4.25 20.38
C LEU A 356 -1.59 -4.29 18.95
N PHE A 357 -0.84 -4.93 18.04
CA PHE A 357 -1.30 -5.17 16.67
C PHE A 357 -2.50 -6.11 16.66
N LEU A 358 -2.42 -7.24 17.38
CA LEU A 358 -3.52 -8.20 17.48
C LEU A 358 -4.81 -7.56 18.01
N ALA A 359 -4.73 -6.73 19.05
CA ALA A 359 -5.90 -6.03 19.58
C ALA A 359 -6.55 -5.10 18.54
N SER A 360 -5.73 -4.35 17.80
CA SER A 360 -6.20 -3.50 16.71
C SER A 360 -6.85 -4.30 15.58
N PHE A 361 -6.24 -5.40 15.16
CA PHE A 361 -6.77 -6.28 14.12
C PHE A 361 -8.06 -6.97 14.55
N CYS A 362 -8.14 -7.49 15.77
CA CYS A 362 -9.35 -8.07 16.33
C CYS A 362 -10.51 -7.06 16.30
N LEU A 363 -10.28 -5.82 16.75
CA LEU A 363 -11.29 -4.78 16.70
C LEU A 363 -11.73 -4.45 15.26
N LYS A 364 -10.79 -4.44 14.30
CA LYS A 364 -11.10 -4.23 12.87
C LYS A 364 -11.96 -5.36 12.32
N TYR A 365 -11.61 -6.61 12.60
CA TYR A 365 -12.41 -7.77 12.18
C TYR A 365 -13.81 -7.78 12.80
N VAL A 366 -13.97 -7.34 14.05
CA VAL A 366 -15.30 -7.16 14.67
C VAL A 366 -16.13 -6.13 13.90
N LEU A 367 -15.55 -4.99 13.53
CA LEU A 367 -16.25 -3.97 12.75
C LEU A 367 -16.63 -4.47 11.35
N VAL A 368 -15.75 -5.22 10.67
CA VAL A 368 -16.05 -5.87 9.39
C VAL A 368 -17.18 -6.90 9.54
N TYR A 369 -17.17 -7.68 10.62
CA TYR A 369 -18.22 -8.66 10.91
C TYR A 369 -19.59 -8.01 11.10
N TRP A 370 -19.65 -6.87 11.79
CA TRP A 370 -20.91 -6.15 12.05
C TRP A 370 -21.41 -5.31 10.87
N ALA A 371 -20.55 -4.90 9.95
CA ALA A 371 -20.92 -3.97 8.88
C ALA A 371 -22.23 -4.37 8.13
N PRO A 372 -22.42 -5.62 7.65
CA PRO A 372 -23.66 -6.00 6.95
C PRO A 372 -24.92 -5.93 7.83
N SER A 373 -24.79 -6.25 9.12
CA SER A 373 -25.93 -6.24 10.06
C SER A 373 -26.41 -4.84 10.41
N THR A 374 -25.59 -3.82 10.11
CA THR A 374 -25.90 -2.42 10.40
C THR A 374 -26.23 -1.60 9.16
N ALA A 375 -26.14 -2.20 7.96
CA ALA A 375 -26.59 -1.57 6.73
C ALA A 375 -28.09 -1.21 6.82
N GLY A 376 -28.47 -0.02 6.38
CA GLY A 376 -29.81 0.54 6.52
C GLY A 376 -30.09 1.22 7.88
N THR A 377 -29.10 1.29 8.78
CA THR A 377 -29.26 1.89 10.12
C THR A 377 -28.42 3.16 10.27
N SER A 378 -28.82 4.04 11.19
CA SER A 378 -28.07 5.26 11.53
C SER A 378 -26.66 5.00 12.09
N THR A 379 -26.37 3.76 12.50
CA THR A 379 -25.07 3.36 13.07
C THR A 379 -24.04 2.98 12.00
N PHE A 380 -24.47 2.69 10.76
CA PHE A 380 -23.61 2.22 9.68
C PHE A 380 -22.44 3.17 9.42
N ALA A 381 -22.73 4.47 9.30
CA ALA A 381 -21.72 5.49 8.98
C ALA A 381 -20.58 5.52 10.03
N ASN A 382 -20.93 5.39 11.31
CA ASN A 382 -19.93 5.36 12.39
C ASN A 382 -19.08 4.09 12.32
N ILE A 383 -19.70 2.92 12.08
CA ILE A 383 -18.99 1.65 11.94
C ILE A 383 -18.05 1.69 10.74
N ALA A 384 -18.52 2.14 9.58
CA ALA A 384 -17.74 2.28 8.37
C ALA A 384 -16.54 3.22 8.57
N PHE A 385 -16.77 4.39 9.18
CA PHE A 385 -15.70 5.35 9.47
C PHE A 385 -14.67 4.78 10.45
N SER A 386 -15.12 4.23 11.58
CA SER A 386 -14.22 3.61 12.58
C SER A 386 -13.43 2.45 11.97
N SER A 387 -14.08 1.63 11.13
CA SER A 387 -13.44 0.51 10.43
C SER A 387 -12.31 0.99 9.51
N ARG A 388 -12.49 2.11 8.80
CA ARG A 388 -11.43 2.70 7.97
C ARG A 388 -10.32 3.32 8.82
N MET A 389 -10.65 4.12 9.83
CA MET A 389 -9.65 4.76 10.70
C MET A 389 -8.77 3.75 11.42
N LEU A 390 -9.33 2.60 11.82
CA LEU A 390 -8.59 1.57 12.51
C LEU A 390 -7.49 0.92 11.66
N THR A 391 -7.56 1.01 10.32
CA THR A 391 -6.47 0.54 9.44
C THR A 391 -5.18 1.35 9.57
N PHE A 392 -5.23 2.57 10.12
CA PHE A 392 -4.04 3.38 10.38
C PHE A 392 -3.32 3.01 11.68
N ALA A 393 -3.96 2.21 12.54
CA ALA A 393 -3.41 1.87 13.85
C ALA A 393 -2.03 1.17 13.78
N PRO A 394 -1.75 0.23 12.85
CA PRO A 394 -0.42 -0.37 12.73
C PRO A 394 0.69 0.64 12.45
N LEU A 395 0.43 1.72 11.71
CA LEU A 395 1.40 2.80 11.50
C LEU A 395 1.59 3.67 12.74
N MET A 396 0.51 3.89 13.49
CA MET A 396 0.53 4.76 14.66
C MET A 396 1.15 4.07 15.89
N ILE A 397 0.92 2.76 16.06
CA ILE A 397 1.40 1.97 17.21
C ILE A 397 2.90 2.19 17.48
N PRO A 398 3.82 1.98 16.50
CA PRO A 398 5.25 2.23 16.73
C PRO A 398 5.58 3.68 17.10
N ALA A 399 4.80 4.64 16.61
CA ALA A 399 5.04 6.07 16.81
C ALA A 399 4.59 6.58 18.19
N VAL A 400 3.49 6.05 18.74
CA VAL A 400 2.90 6.56 20.01
C VAL A 400 3.14 5.67 21.23
N VAL A 401 3.44 4.39 21.05
CA VAL A 401 3.53 3.46 22.18
C VAL A 401 4.83 3.66 22.98
N PRO A 402 4.82 3.58 24.32
CA PRO A 402 6.04 3.69 25.13
C PRO A 402 7.10 2.62 24.81
N ILE A 403 8.38 2.93 25.03
CA ILE A 403 9.50 2.00 24.75
C ILE A 403 9.35 0.69 25.57
N SER A 404 8.79 0.77 26.78
CA SER A 404 8.57 -0.38 27.67
C SER A 404 7.56 -1.40 27.13
N TRP A 405 6.77 -1.04 26.12
CA TRP A 405 5.75 -1.90 25.51
C TRP A 405 6.24 -2.55 24.21
N GLY A 406 7.56 -2.65 24.05
CA GLY A 406 8.18 -3.37 22.94
C GLY A 406 9.50 -3.99 23.36
N THR A 407 10.07 -4.75 22.45
CA THR A 407 11.28 -5.53 22.67
C THR A 407 12.36 -5.08 21.69
N VAL A 408 13.58 -4.91 22.19
CA VAL A 408 14.75 -4.62 21.37
C VAL A 408 15.42 -5.92 20.99
N TYR A 409 15.62 -6.14 19.70
CA TYR A 409 16.33 -7.32 19.18
C TYR A 409 17.78 -6.99 18.85
N SER A 410 18.66 -7.97 18.98
CA SER A 410 20.08 -7.84 18.61
C SER A 410 20.25 -7.65 17.11
N ASN A 411 19.48 -8.38 16.30
CA ASN A 411 19.36 -8.22 14.86
C ASN A 411 17.87 -8.06 14.50
N HIS A 412 17.56 -7.37 13.39
CA HIS A 412 16.19 -7.19 12.91
C HIS A 412 15.49 -8.54 12.60
N HIS A 413 16.26 -9.54 12.17
CA HIS A 413 15.81 -10.93 12.01
C HIS A 413 15.20 -11.54 13.28
N GLY A 414 15.57 -11.04 14.47
CA GLY A 414 14.99 -11.49 15.74
C GLY A 414 13.48 -11.28 15.84
N ALA A 415 12.93 -10.32 15.08
CA ALA A 415 11.51 -10.04 15.02
C ALA A 415 10.74 -10.87 13.97
N TYR A 416 11.41 -11.60 13.06
CA TYR A 416 10.76 -12.32 11.94
C TYR A 416 9.75 -13.34 12.42
N GLY A 417 10.07 -14.09 13.49
CA GLY A 417 9.12 -15.02 14.08
C GLY A 417 7.82 -14.34 14.53
N ILE A 418 7.89 -13.11 15.05
CA ILE A 418 6.69 -12.35 15.47
C ILE A 418 5.93 -11.83 14.24
N VAL A 419 6.64 -11.32 13.24
CA VAL A 419 6.03 -10.80 12.01
C VAL A 419 5.28 -11.91 11.27
N VAL A 420 5.89 -13.08 11.11
CA VAL A 420 5.25 -14.27 10.52
C VAL A 420 3.99 -14.64 11.29
N GLU A 421 4.04 -14.65 12.62
CA GLU A 421 2.87 -14.99 13.45
C GLU A 421 1.73 -13.97 13.30
N LEU A 422 2.05 -12.67 13.18
CA LEU A 422 1.05 -11.64 12.91
C LEU A 422 0.40 -11.83 11.53
N PHE A 423 1.18 -12.07 10.48
CA PHE A 423 0.63 -12.34 9.15
C PHE A 423 -0.15 -13.64 9.09
N ARG A 424 0.30 -14.69 9.78
CA ARG A 424 -0.42 -15.96 9.92
C ARG A 424 -1.77 -15.77 10.59
N PHE A 425 -1.85 -14.95 11.63
CA PHE A 425 -3.12 -14.56 12.24
C PHE A 425 -4.03 -13.82 11.24
N LEU A 426 -3.50 -12.81 10.55
CA LEU A 426 -4.26 -12.05 9.55
C LEU A 426 -4.75 -12.94 8.40
N SER A 427 -3.93 -13.89 7.96
CA SER A 427 -4.29 -14.83 6.91
C SER A 427 -5.39 -15.78 7.36
N THR A 428 -5.25 -16.34 8.57
CA THR A 428 -6.24 -17.26 9.15
C THR A 428 -7.59 -16.58 9.37
N ALA A 429 -7.57 -15.37 9.94
CA ALA A 429 -8.78 -14.58 10.14
C ALA A 429 -9.42 -14.23 8.78
N SER A 430 -8.64 -13.72 7.83
CA SER A 430 -9.15 -13.37 6.49
C SER A 430 -9.71 -14.58 5.74
N PHE A 431 -9.08 -15.74 5.86
CA PHE A 431 -9.59 -17.00 5.30
C PHE A 431 -10.94 -17.38 5.93
N ALA A 432 -11.07 -17.28 7.26
CA ALA A 432 -12.34 -17.56 7.94
C ALA A 432 -13.46 -16.61 7.48
N PHE A 433 -13.17 -15.31 7.32
CA PHE A 433 -14.11 -14.34 6.74
C PHE A 433 -14.44 -14.65 5.28
N HIS A 434 -13.45 -15.07 4.49
CA HIS A 434 -13.66 -15.47 3.11
C HIS A 434 -14.59 -16.68 3.01
N VAL A 435 -14.32 -17.76 3.77
CA VAL A 435 -15.18 -18.96 3.82
C VAL A 435 -16.59 -18.61 4.29
N LYS A 436 -16.72 -17.84 5.38
CA LYS A 436 -18.02 -17.35 5.88
C LYS A 436 -18.76 -16.56 4.80
N GLY A 437 -18.08 -15.60 4.18
CA GLY A 437 -18.65 -14.75 3.14
C GLY A 437 -19.10 -15.54 1.93
N THR A 438 -18.29 -16.50 1.48
CA THR A 438 -18.63 -17.41 0.38
C THR A 438 -19.84 -18.27 0.74
N ALA A 439 -19.87 -18.86 1.93
CA ALA A 439 -21.00 -19.66 2.39
C ALA A 439 -22.31 -18.85 2.46
N LEU A 440 -22.28 -17.65 3.06
CA LEU A 440 -23.44 -16.76 3.11
C LEU A 440 -23.82 -16.24 1.72
N GLY A 441 -22.85 -15.90 0.89
CA GLY A 441 -23.06 -15.48 -0.50
C GLY A 441 -23.78 -16.56 -1.30
N LEU A 442 -23.38 -17.82 -1.18
CA LEU A 442 -24.05 -18.94 -1.84
C LEU A 442 -25.43 -19.21 -1.24
N LEU A 443 -25.54 -19.27 0.10
CA LEU A 443 -26.80 -19.59 0.79
C LEU A 443 -27.91 -18.57 0.48
N TYR A 444 -27.61 -17.27 0.54
CA TYR A 444 -28.60 -16.22 0.29
C TYR A 444 -28.96 -16.02 -1.19
N ASN A 445 -28.17 -16.56 -2.14
CA ASN A 445 -28.41 -16.38 -3.57
C ASN A 445 -28.81 -17.67 -4.30
N ALA A 446 -28.76 -18.82 -3.61
CA ALA A 446 -29.22 -20.10 -4.13
C ALA A 446 -30.72 -20.04 -4.50
N PRO A 447 -31.10 -20.46 -5.72
CA PRO A 447 -32.51 -20.52 -6.10
C PRO A 447 -33.23 -21.63 -5.33
N ASP A 448 -34.57 -21.51 -5.28
CA ASP A 448 -35.44 -22.50 -4.67
C ASP A 448 -35.18 -23.90 -5.25
N ALA A 449 -35.34 -24.91 -4.38
CA ALA A 449 -35.15 -26.30 -4.77
C ALA A 449 -36.14 -26.74 -5.87
N HIS A 450 -37.27 -26.05 -6.01
CA HIS A 450 -38.30 -26.39 -7.00
C HIS A 450 -38.52 -25.23 -7.95
N TYR A 451 -38.90 -25.54 -9.18
CA TYR A 451 -39.31 -24.54 -10.16
C TYR A 451 -40.55 -24.97 -10.92
N HIS A 452 -41.29 -23.98 -11.40
CA HIS A 452 -42.46 -24.22 -12.22
C HIS A 452 -42.03 -24.31 -13.68
N ARG A 453 -42.22 -25.49 -14.27
CA ARG A 453 -42.04 -25.68 -15.71
C ARG A 453 -43.35 -25.32 -16.40
N HIS A 454 -43.32 -24.32 -17.27
CA HIS A 454 -44.47 -24.02 -18.12
C HIS A 454 -44.62 -25.10 -19.20
N SER A 455 -45.39 -26.15 -18.88
CA SER A 455 -45.86 -27.12 -19.85
C SER A 455 -47.15 -26.62 -20.49
N ARG A 456 -47.25 -26.74 -21.82
CA ARG A 456 -48.44 -26.34 -22.60
C ARG A 456 -49.71 -27.09 -22.17
N PHE A 457 -49.57 -28.27 -21.55
CA PHE A 457 -50.69 -29.15 -21.18
C PHE A 457 -50.89 -29.32 -19.68
N LEU A 458 -49.93 -28.93 -18.83
CA LEU A 458 -49.99 -29.05 -17.38
C LEU A 458 -49.46 -27.77 -16.72
N PRO A 459 -50.33 -26.88 -16.23
CA PRO A 459 -49.93 -25.57 -15.71
C PRO A 459 -49.19 -25.61 -14.34
N PHE A 460 -49.06 -26.77 -13.69
CA PHE A 460 -48.50 -26.89 -12.33
C PHE A 460 -47.45 -28.00 -12.15
N ASP A 461 -46.63 -28.28 -13.18
CA ASP A 461 -45.54 -29.24 -13.04
C ASP A 461 -44.39 -28.62 -12.21
N ARG A 462 -44.08 -29.23 -11.06
CA ARG A 462 -43.00 -28.82 -10.15
C ARG A 462 -41.85 -29.80 -10.28
N GLU A 463 -40.75 -29.34 -10.85
CA GLU A 463 -39.53 -30.14 -11.00
C GLU A 463 -38.47 -29.67 -9.98
N GLU A 464 -37.71 -30.64 -9.46
CA GLU A 464 -36.64 -30.38 -8.49
C GLU A 464 -35.35 -29.99 -9.23
N ARG A 465 -34.73 -28.87 -8.83
CA ARG A 465 -33.44 -28.44 -9.35
C ARG A 465 -32.32 -29.24 -8.71
N SER A 466 -31.33 -29.63 -9.51
CA SER A 466 -30.14 -30.28 -8.98
C SER A 466 -29.34 -29.37 -8.05
N THR A 467 -28.61 -29.95 -7.09
CA THR A 467 -27.73 -29.20 -6.19
C THR A 467 -26.64 -28.44 -6.97
N TRP A 468 -26.17 -29.02 -8.08
CA TRP A 468 -25.21 -28.38 -8.99
C TRP A 468 -25.78 -27.13 -9.65
N GLU A 469 -27.00 -27.18 -10.20
CA GLU A 469 -27.66 -26.00 -10.78
C GLU A 469 -27.88 -24.90 -9.75
N ARG A 470 -28.31 -25.27 -8.54
CA ARG A 470 -28.51 -24.30 -7.45
C ARG A 470 -27.21 -23.61 -7.08
N THR A 471 -26.12 -24.36 -6.97
CA THR A 471 -24.80 -23.84 -6.57
C THR A 471 -24.17 -23.00 -7.67
N THR A 472 -24.20 -23.46 -8.92
CA THR A 472 -23.66 -22.71 -10.08
C THR A 472 -24.45 -21.42 -10.34
N THR A 473 -25.78 -21.45 -10.17
CA THR A 473 -26.61 -20.24 -10.24
C THR A 473 -26.27 -19.26 -9.10
N ALA A 474 -26.09 -19.76 -7.88
CA ALA A 474 -25.71 -18.92 -6.73
C ALA A 474 -24.34 -18.27 -6.96
N LEU A 475 -23.35 -19.05 -7.41
CA LEU A 475 -22.01 -18.57 -7.73
C LEU A 475 -22.05 -17.54 -8.85
N GLY A 476 -22.83 -17.79 -9.92
CA GLY A 476 -23.05 -16.86 -11.01
C GLY A 476 -23.66 -15.53 -10.54
N LYS A 477 -24.57 -15.56 -9.57
CA LYS A 477 -25.12 -14.33 -8.94
C LYS A 477 -24.09 -13.61 -8.06
N VAL A 478 -23.23 -14.33 -7.34
CA VAL A 478 -22.18 -13.72 -6.52
C VAL A 478 -21.15 -13.01 -7.41
N LEU A 479 -20.60 -13.72 -8.40
CA LEU A 479 -19.61 -13.14 -9.31
C LEU A 479 -20.24 -12.08 -10.22
N GLY A 480 -21.44 -12.34 -10.75
CA GLY A 480 -22.20 -11.41 -11.58
C GLY A 480 -22.61 -10.13 -10.86
N SER A 481 -22.55 -10.09 -9.52
CA SER A 481 -22.82 -8.87 -8.76
C SER A 481 -21.82 -7.74 -9.05
N ALA A 482 -20.64 -8.06 -9.59
CA ALA A 482 -19.69 -7.08 -10.12
C ALA A 482 -20.28 -6.27 -11.28
N SER A 483 -21.29 -6.78 -11.98
CA SER A 483 -21.99 -6.08 -13.06
C SER A 483 -23.33 -5.48 -12.64
N ASP A 484 -23.82 -5.77 -11.42
CA ASP A 484 -25.12 -5.29 -10.92
C ASP A 484 -25.12 -3.77 -10.66
N HIS A 485 -23.99 -3.22 -10.21
CA HIS A 485 -23.91 -1.83 -9.75
C HIS A 485 -22.50 -1.26 -9.93
N PRO A 486 -22.33 -0.01 -10.42
CA PRO A 486 -21.01 0.56 -10.75
C PRO A 486 -20.06 0.62 -9.56
N VAL A 487 -20.57 0.89 -8.35
CA VAL A 487 -19.75 0.85 -7.12
C VAL A 487 -19.19 -0.55 -6.86
N VAL A 488 -20.03 -1.58 -7.02
CA VAL A 488 -19.61 -2.98 -6.80
C VAL A 488 -18.63 -3.40 -7.89
N ALA A 489 -18.84 -2.94 -9.13
CA ALA A 489 -17.90 -3.12 -10.24
C ALA A 489 -16.53 -2.53 -9.90
N GLY A 490 -16.48 -1.29 -9.42
CA GLY A 490 -15.23 -0.63 -9.03
C GLY A 490 -14.47 -1.42 -7.96
N VAL A 491 -15.16 -1.89 -6.93
CA VAL A 491 -14.57 -2.73 -5.89
C VAL A 491 -14.11 -4.09 -6.43
N ALA A 492 -14.92 -4.75 -7.26
CA ALA A 492 -14.55 -6.04 -7.83
C ALA A 492 -13.30 -5.93 -8.72
N TRP A 493 -13.21 -4.90 -9.56
CA TRP A 493 -12.01 -4.61 -10.34
C TRP A 493 -10.81 -4.30 -9.46
N ASP A 494 -11.01 -3.55 -8.37
CA ASP A 494 -9.93 -3.28 -7.42
C ASP A 494 -9.42 -4.57 -6.76
N VAL A 495 -10.31 -5.52 -6.44
CA VAL A 495 -9.94 -6.84 -5.89
C VAL A 495 -9.10 -7.61 -6.90
N LEU A 496 -9.54 -7.66 -8.16
CA LEU A 496 -8.82 -8.37 -9.23
C LEU A 496 -7.47 -7.74 -9.53
N LEU A 497 -7.41 -6.41 -9.63
CA LEU A 497 -6.17 -5.67 -9.87
C LEU A 497 -5.20 -5.79 -8.70
N SER A 498 -5.69 -5.75 -7.45
CA SER A 498 -4.88 -5.96 -6.26
C SER A 498 -4.28 -7.37 -6.25
N GLY A 499 -5.08 -8.40 -6.53
CA GLY A 499 -4.61 -9.79 -6.61
C GLY A 499 -3.61 -10.02 -7.75
N ALA A 500 -3.86 -9.44 -8.92
CA ALA A 500 -2.93 -9.47 -10.04
C ALA A 500 -1.58 -8.81 -9.66
N SER A 501 -1.65 -7.63 -9.03
CA SER A 501 -0.48 -6.88 -8.58
C SER A 501 0.33 -7.63 -7.52
N GLN A 502 -0.33 -8.37 -6.62
CA GLN A 502 0.35 -9.20 -5.61
C GLN A 502 1.12 -10.37 -6.22
N GLY A 503 0.54 -11.09 -7.18
CA GLY A 503 1.26 -12.15 -7.86
C GLY A 503 2.40 -11.61 -8.70
N LEU A 504 2.22 -10.48 -9.39
CA LEU A 504 3.31 -9.82 -10.10
C LEU A 504 4.42 -9.38 -9.13
N TRP A 505 4.07 -8.78 -7.99
CA TRP A 505 5.03 -8.42 -6.94
C TRP A 505 5.83 -9.64 -6.46
N ALA A 506 5.14 -10.73 -6.12
CA ALA A 506 5.77 -11.98 -5.70
C ALA A 506 6.78 -12.48 -6.74
N ALA A 507 6.42 -12.45 -8.03
CA ALA A 507 7.31 -12.81 -9.13
C ALA A 507 8.53 -11.89 -9.23
N THR A 508 8.30 -10.57 -9.20
CA THR A 508 9.37 -9.56 -9.33
C THR A 508 10.36 -9.60 -8.18
N ARG A 509 9.92 -10.05 -7.00
CA ARG A 509 10.74 -10.12 -5.79
C ARG A 509 11.32 -11.51 -5.55
N ALA A 510 10.93 -12.50 -6.35
CA ALA A 510 11.25 -13.91 -6.20
C ALA A 510 11.06 -14.40 -4.75
N LEU A 511 9.83 -14.24 -4.25
CA LEU A 511 9.51 -14.61 -2.87
C LEU A 511 9.51 -16.14 -2.70
N ASP A 512 10.18 -16.66 -1.67
CA ASP A 512 10.17 -18.09 -1.39
C ASP A 512 8.72 -18.58 -1.10
N VAL A 513 8.28 -19.57 -1.86
CA VAL A 513 6.98 -20.25 -1.71
C VAL A 513 6.79 -20.75 -0.27
N ASN A 514 7.84 -21.24 0.38
CA ASN A 514 7.78 -21.72 1.75
C ASN A 514 7.46 -20.60 2.74
N ASP A 515 8.02 -19.40 2.52
CA ASP A 515 7.80 -18.23 3.36
C ASP A 515 6.39 -17.66 3.15
N VAL A 516 5.90 -17.68 1.91
CA VAL A 516 4.50 -17.34 1.58
C VAL A 516 3.55 -18.31 2.27
N LEU A 517 3.85 -19.61 2.26
CA LEU A 517 3.04 -20.65 2.92
C LEU A 517 3.11 -20.57 4.45
N ALA A 518 4.28 -20.27 5.02
CA ALA A 518 4.47 -20.09 6.46
C ALA A 518 3.65 -18.92 6.99
N SER A 519 3.56 -17.84 6.20
CA SER A 519 2.80 -16.63 6.54
C SER A 519 1.30 -16.75 6.23
N SER A 520 0.88 -17.66 5.35
CA SER A 520 -0.52 -17.81 4.95
C SER A 520 -1.26 -18.97 5.66
N THR A 521 -0.57 -20.04 6.05
CA THR A 521 -1.25 -21.23 6.55
C THR A 521 -1.23 -21.32 8.09
N PRO A 522 -2.38 -21.54 8.75
CA PRO A 522 -2.41 -21.76 10.19
C PRO A 522 -1.69 -23.04 10.63
N PHE A 523 -1.53 -24.01 9.71
CA PHE A 523 -1.05 -25.37 9.99
C PHE A 523 0.32 -25.70 9.37
N ALA A 524 1.06 -24.73 8.81
CA ALA A 524 2.45 -24.99 8.45
C ALA A 524 3.21 -25.43 9.72
N LEU A 525 3.62 -26.70 9.74
CA LEU A 525 4.56 -27.19 10.73
C LEU A 525 5.84 -26.37 10.54
N LYS A 526 6.37 -25.80 11.63
CA LYS A 526 7.73 -25.29 11.70
C LYS A 526 8.71 -26.41 11.31
N LYS A 527 9.02 -26.52 10.02
CA LYS A 527 10.37 -26.84 9.60
C LYS A 527 11.04 -25.49 9.47
N ALA A 528 11.81 -25.11 10.48
CA ALA A 528 12.73 -23.99 10.34
C ALA A 528 13.52 -24.22 9.04
N PRO A 529 13.55 -23.27 8.09
CA PRO A 529 14.40 -23.40 6.93
C PRO A 529 15.85 -23.48 7.44
N LYS A 530 16.51 -24.61 7.22
CA LYS A 530 17.97 -24.60 7.08
C LYS A 530 18.22 -23.77 5.83
N ALA A 531 18.94 -22.66 5.98
CA ALA A 531 19.41 -21.85 4.87
C ALA A 531 19.96 -22.79 3.77
N GLN A 532 19.36 -22.78 2.59
CA GLN A 532 19.96 -23.41 1.44
C GLN A 532 21.13 -22.52 0.99
N PRO A 533 22.35 -23.09 0.83
CA PRO A 533 23.46 -22.33 0.28
C PRO A 533 23.22 -22.08 -1.22
N PRO A 534 23.66 -20.93 -1.76
CA PRO A 534 23.54 -20.66 -3.18
C PRO A 534 24.34 -21.66 -4.01
N THR A 535 23.71 -22.17 -5.06
CA THR A 535 24.33 -23.00 -6.10
C THR A 535 25.44 -22.18 -6.76
N ARG A 536 26.71 -22.49 -6.45
CA ARG A 536 27.84 -21.97 -7.22
C ARG A 536 27.76 -22.54 -8.63
N LEU A 537 27.48 -21.69 -9.60
CA LEU A 537 27.77 -21.95 -10.99
C LEU A 537 29.27 -22.25 -11.11
N LEU A 538 29.55 -23.44 -11.64
CA LEU A 538 30.84 -23.81 -12.18
C LEU A 538 31.19 -22.82 -13.29
N GLU A 539 32.25 -22.05 -13.10
CA GLU A 539 32.99 -21.53 -14.24
C GLU A 539 34.45 -21.93 -14.12
N SER A 540 34.77 -22.90 -14.98
CA SER A 540 36.09 -23.25 -15.43
C SER A 540 36.83 -22.02 -15.95
N ASN A 541 38.04 -21.76 -15.47
CA ASN A 541 39.10 -21.40 -16.40
C ASN A 541 40.48 -21.80 -15.89
N ASP A 542 41.16 -22.46 -16.83
CA ASP A 542 42.48 -23.04 -16.77
C ASP A 542 43.60 -21.98 -16.77
N LYS A 543 44.69 -22.34 -16.07
CA LYS A 543 46.11 -22.12 -16.42
C LYS A 543 46.77 -20.77 -16.10
N SER A 544 47.59 -20.78 -15.05
CA SER A 544 49.06 -20.67 -15.17
C SER A 544 49.77 -21.12 -13.89
N THR A 545 50.85 -21.86 -14.08
CA THR A 545 51.67 -22.58 -13.07
C THR A 545 52.82 -21.70 -12.54
N PRO A 546 53.72 -22.18 -11.65
CA PRO A 546 53.82 -21.74 -10.26
C PRO A 546 55.10 -20.93 -9.97
N GLU A 547 55.13 -20.27 -8.81
CA GLU A 547 56.41 -20.03 -8.12
C GLU A 547 56.26 -20.40 -6.64
N SER A 548 57.23 -21.22 -6.23
CA SER A 548 57.42 -21.83 -4.92
C SER A 548 58.45 -21.01 -4.16
N GLU A 549 58.26 -20.86 -2.85
CA GLU A 549 59.29 -20.72 -1.80
C GLU A 549 58.53 -20.85 -0.46
N THR A 550 58.58 -22.03 0.19
CA THR A 550 59.49 -22.42 1.29
C THR A 550 59.34 -21.57 2.54
N ASP A 551 58.87 -22.21 3.62
CA ASP A 551 59.53 -22.34 4.93
C ASP A 551 58.48 -22.86 5.92
N ASP A 552 58.63 -24.11 6.37
CA ASP A 552 59.22 -24.48 7.67
C ASP A 552 58.32 -24.07 8.85
N ASN A 553 58.08 -24.84 9.90
CA ASN A 553 58.40 -26.19 10.31
C ASN A 553 57.67 -26.37 11.66
N ASP A 554 57.50 -27.62 12.12
CA ASP A 554 57.19 -28.01 13.50
C ASP A 554 55.82 -27.59 14.07
N GLY A 555 55.11 -28.38 14.86
CA GLY A 555 55.35 -29.64 15.52
C GLY A 555 54.08 -29.85 16.35
N ALA A 556 53.37 -30.95 16.12
CA ALA A 556 53.45 -32.11 17.00
C ALA A 556 52.76 -31.93 18.37
N LEU A 557 51.73 -32.78 18.55
CA LEU A 557 51.27 -33.37 19.81
C LEU A 557 50.54 -32.47 20.82
N HIS A 558 49.25 -32.77 21.03
CA HIS A 558 48.91 -33.50 22.25
C HIS A 558 47.68 -34.40 22.10
N THR A 559 47.91 -35.63 22.54
CA THR A 559 47.06 -36.80 22.56
C THR A 559 46.05 -36.81 23.72
N ARG A 560 44.87 -37.36 23.44
CA ARG A 560 44.23 -38.48 24.18
C ARG A 560 43.57 -38.21 25.55
N HIS A 561 42.25 -38.47 25.60
CA HIS A 561 41.64 -39.38 26.60
C HIS A 561 40.26 -39.86 26.07
N LYS A 562 40.06 -41.15 25.73
CA LYS A 562 39.55 -42.25 26.59
C LYS A 562 38.23 -41.85 27.28
N GLY A 563 37.06 -42.44 27.07
CA GLY A 563 36.64 -43.70 26.44
C GLY A 563 35.46 -44.29 27.23
N ARG A 564 34.84 -45.34 26.66
CA ARG A 564 34.04 -46.40 27.35
C ARG A 564 32.52 -46.08 27.54
N SER A 565 31.62 -46.71 26.76
CA SER A 565 30.97 -48.04 27.00
C SER A 565 29.67 -47.88 27.82
N ALA A 566 28.59 -48.63 27.66
CA ALA A 566 28.15 -49.71 26.77
C ALA A 566 26.65 -49.96 27.05
N ASN A 567 26.11 -50.92 26.30
CA ASN A 567 24.96 -51.79 26.58
C ASN A 567 23.58 -51.27 26.19
N ALA A 568 22.64 -52.10 25.73
CA ALA A 568 22.61 -53.44 25.14
C ALA A 568 21.10 -53.82 25.04
N LYS A 569 20.80 -54.77 24.14
CA LYS A 569 19.62 -55.67 24.06
C LYS A 569 18.36 -55.14 23.35
N SER A 570 17.94 -55.72 22.21
CA SER A 570 17.37 -57.09 21.93
C SER A 570 15.87 -57.13 22.26
N ASP A 571 14.92 -57.76 21.55
CA ASP A 571 14.78 -58.81 20.52
C ASP A 571 13.42 -58.54 19.79
N GLU A 572 13.29 -58.65 18.46
CA GLU A 572 12.85 -59.81 17.65
C GLU A 572 11.45 -60.39 17.94
N MET A 573 10.56 -60.41 16.93
CA MET A 573 9.73 -61.58 16.58
C MET A 573 9.25 -61.54 15.11
N THR A 574 9.38 -62.70 14.48
CA THR A 574 9.31 -63.06 13.06
C THR A 574 7.97 -63.75 12.72
N ILE A 575 7.69 -63.98 11.43
CA ILE A 575 7.00 -65.15 10.76
C ILE A 575 6.53 -64.61 9.38
N SER A 576 6.75 -65.21 8.21
CA SER A 576 6.76 -66.62 7.80
C SER A 576 7.58 -66.86 6.52
N GLU A 577 7.98 -68.10 6.28
CA GLU A 577 9.07 -68.51 5.38
C GLU A 577 8.64 -69.59 4.34
N THR A 578 9.26 -69.54 3.14
CA THR A 578 9.81 -70.62 2.26
C THR A 578 8.87 -71.63 1.53
N PRO A 579 9.34 -72.51 0.57
CA PRO A 579 10.72 -72.95 0.22
C PRO A 579 11.04 -73.14 -1.32
N MET A 580 12.30 -73.12 -1.83
CA MET A 580 13.28 -74.22 -2.06
C MET A 580 14.21 -73.76 -3.24
N ALA A 581 15.48 -74.15 -3.48
CA ALA A 581 16.46 -75.03 -2.85
C ALA A 581 17.87 -74.88 -3.51
N LYS A 582 18.92 -75.14 -2.70
CA LYS A 582 20.24 -75.79 -2.94
C LYS A 582 21.16 -75.26 -4.08
N GLY A 583 22.47 -75.03 -3.88
CA GLY A 583 23.36 -75.47 -2.80
C GLY A 583 24.78 -74.87 -2.86
N ASN A 584 25.47 -74.96 -1.72
CA ASN A 584 26.78 -74.39 -1.41
C ASN A 584 27.95 -75.13 -2.08
N ARG A 585 28.92 -74.39 -2.63
CA ARG A 585 30.33 -74.80 -2.67
C ARG A 585 31.24 -73.60 -2.37
N ARG A 586 32.04 -73.75 -1.31
CA ARG A 586 32.91 -72.75 -0.68
C ARG A 586 34.24 -72.53 -1.45
N THR A 587 34.78 -71.31 -1.30
CA THR A 587 36.20 -70.86 -1.38
C THR A 587 36.85 -70.85 -2.78
N ARG A 588 37.56 -69.81 -3.27
CA ARG A 588 38.38 -68.76 -2.64
C ARG A 588 38.68 -67.62 -3.66
N ALA A 589 38.45 -66.38 -3.22
CA ALA A 589 39.10 -65.10 -3.57
C ALA A 589 39.50 -64.73 -5.01
N GLN A 590 38.82 -63.72 -5.58
CA GLN A 590 39.50 -62.64 -6.31
C GLN A 590 38.70 -61.31 -6.30
N LYS A 591 39.15 -60.42 -5.42
CA LYS A 591 39.17 -58.95 -5.42
C LYS A 591 38.34 -58.20 -6.49
N ALA A 592 37.24 -57.56 -6.06
CA ALA A 592 36.74 -56.30 -6.62
C ALA A 592 36.37 -55.39 -5.44
N ALA A 593 37.00 -54.22 -5.40
CA ALA A 593 36.94 -53.27 -4.30
C ALA A 593 35.60 -52.53 -4.31
N ALA A 594 34.89 -52.60 -3.19
CA ALA A 594 33.80 -51.70 -2.85
C ALA A 594 34.37 -50.40 -2.27
N THR A 595 33.80 -49.28 -2.69
CA THR A 595 33.99 -47.93 -2.16
C THR A 595 33.42 -47.80 -0.74
N PRO A 596 34.14 -47.19 0.22
CA PRO A 596 33.58 -46.76 1.52
C PRO A 596 32.91 -45.40 1.34
N ASP A 597 31.59 -45.30 1.55
CA ASP A 597 30.92 -45.00 2.83
C ASP A 597 30.90 -43.50 3.16
N ASP A 598 29.77 -42.88 2.84
CA ASP A 598 28.86 -42.23 3.80
C ASP A 598 29.50 -41.78 5.12
N ALA A 599 30.01 -40.55 5.13
CA ALA A 599 30.12 -39.75 6.35
C ALA A 599 28.95 -38.75 6.38
N PRO A 600 28.25 -38.55 7.52
CA PRO A 600 27.26 -37.48 7.62
C PRO A 600 28.00 -36.14 7.48
N GLU A 601 27.75 -35.42 6.39
CA GLU A 601 28.23 -34.06 6.24
C GLU A 601 27.75 -33.24 7.44
N ALA A 602 28.69 -32.76 8.25
CA ALA A 602 28.41 -31.80 9.29
C ALA A 602 27.72 -30.60 8.63
N THR A 603 26.48 -30.32 9.01
CA THR A 603 25.76 -29.13 8.57
C THR A 603 26.62 -27.93 8.93
N TYR A 604 27.17 -27.27 7.91
CA TYR A 604 27.99 -26.08 8.06
C TYR A 604 27.15 -24.98 8.73
N GLU A 605 27.49 -24.64 9.98
CA GLU A 605 27.01 -23.41 10.60
C GLU A 605 28.02 -22.30 10.26
N PRO A 606 27.63 -21.29 9.44
CA PRO A 606 28.54 -20.20 9.12
C PRO A 606 28.98 -19.51 10.40
N SER A 607 30.24 -19.09 10.44
CA SER A 607 30.74 -18.37 11.60
C SER A 607 29.95 -17.06 11.78
N PRO A 608 29.81 -16.54 13.01
CA PRO A 608 29.15 -15.25 13.24
C PRO A 608 29.77 -14.08 12.47
N ALA A 609 31.00 -14.23 11.95
CA ALA A 609 31.66 -13.26 11.09
C ALA A 609 31.23 -13.39 9.62
N GLU A 610 31.02 -14.61 9.14
CA GLU A 610 30.51 -14.88 7.78
C GLU A 610 29.03 -14.56 7.63
N SER A 611 28.21 -14.79 8.67
CA SER A 611 26.82 -14.32 8.70
C SER A 611 26.72 -12.79 8.74
N ARG A 612 27.75 -12.11 9.24
CA ARG A 612 27.87 -10.65 9.25
C ARG A 612 28.43 -10.09 7.93
N SER A 613 29.03 -10.92 7.08
CA SER A 613 29.61 -10.54 5.79
C SER A 613 28.77 -10.98 4.59
N ALA A 614 27.72 -11.78 4.78
CA ALA A 614 26.70 -11.96 3.75
C ALA A 614 26.12 -10.58 3.43
N VAL A 615 26.16 -10.19 2.16
CA VAL A 615 25.65 -8.90 1.69
C VAL A 615 24.13 -8.95 1.83
N GLU A 616 23.66 -8.50 2.99
CA GLU A 616 22.25 -8.28 3.30
C GLU A 616 21.81 -7.06 2.48
N GLY A 617 21.15 -7.31 1.36
CA GLY A 617 20.93 -6.28 0.35
C GLY A 617 19.74 -6.58 -0.54
N ASP A 618 19.17 -5.53 -1.12
CA ASP A 618 18.08 -5.69 -2.06
C ASP A 618 18.53 -6.12 -3.46
N GLU A 619 19.19 -7.27 -3.58
CA GLU A 619 19.52 -7.81 -4.91
C GLU A 619 18.26 -8.44 -5.54
N LEU A 620 17.97 -8.05 -6.77
CA LEU A 620 16.96 -8.71 -7.61
C LEU A 620 17.69 -9.84 -8.34
N PRO A 621 17.12 -11.05 -8.42
CA PRO A 621 17.75 -12.14 -9.16
C PRO A 621 17.96 -11.74 -10.62
N ASP A 622 19.10 -12.14 -11.19
CA ASP A 622 19.44 -11.86 -12.58
C ASP A 622 18.47 -12.62 -13.52
N ASP A 623 17.61 -11.83 -14.16
CA ASP A 623 16.76 -12.09 -15.34
C ASP A 623 15.54 -13.04 -15.28
N ASP A 624 15.38 -13.93 -14.30
CA ASP A 624 14.18 -14.82 -14.25
C ASP A 624 13.15 -14.38 -13.19
N LEU A 625 11.98 -13.93 -13.66
CA LEU A 625 10.78 -13.75 -12.82
C LEU A 625 10.34 -15.10 -12.26
N ASP A 626 10.16 -15.17 -10.95
CA ASP A 626 9.67 -16.38 -10.30
C ASP A 626 8.14 -16.50 -10.44
N TRP A 627 7.72 -17.16 -11.52
CA TRP A 627 6.30 -17.39 -11.76
C TRP A 627 5.67 -18.40 -10.80
N GLU A 628 6.46 -19.18 -10.03
CA GLU A 628 5.92 -20.12 -9.06
C GLU A 628 5.30 -19.40 -7.87
N SER A 629 6.00 -18.42 -7.31
CA SER A 629 5.47 -17.56 -6.24
C SER A 629 4.29 -16.71 -6.70
N ALA A 630 4.28 -16.26 -7.96
CA ALA A 630 3.14 -15.58 -8.58
C ALA A 630 1.91 -16.49 -8.67
N ALA A 631 2.09 -17.71 -9.19
CA ALA A 631 1.03 -18.70 -9.33
C ALA A 631 0.46 -19.09 -7.96
N LEU A 632 1.32 -19.24 -6.95
CA LEU A 632 0.89 -19.47 -5.57
C LEU A 632 0.05 -18.32 -5.03
N ALA A 633 0.50 -17.07 -5.19
CA ALA A 633 -0.24 -15.88 -4.74
C ALA A 633 -1.63 -15.80 -5.40
N TRP A 634 -1.72 -16.04 -6.71
CA TRP A 634 -3.01 -16.07 -7.41
C TRP A 634 -3.89 -17.25 -6.96
N GLY A 635 -3.30 -18.43 -6.75
CA GLY A 635 -3.99 -19.59 -6.20
C GLY A 635 -4.57 -19.34 -4.81
N LEU A 636 -3.78 -18.74 -3.91
CA LEU A 636 -4.23 -18.32 -2.58
C LEU A 636 -5.33 -17.25 -2.66
N THR A 637 -5.23 -16.32 -3.61
CA THR A 637 -6.28 -15.31 -3.84
C THR A 637 -7.59 -15.96 -4.28
N ALA A 638 -7.52 -16.93 -5.19
CA ALA A 638 -8.68 -17.63 -5.72
C ALA A 638 -9.36 -18.55 -4.68
N LEU A 639 -8.57 -19.25 -3.85
CA LEU A 639 -9.09 -20.23 -2.88
C LEU A 639 -9.36 -19.63 -1.50
N GLY A 640 -8.48 -18.76 -1.03
CA GLY A 640 -8.51 -18.18 0.32
C GLY A 640 -8.96 -16.73 0.39
N GLY A 641 -9.19 -16.09 -0.76
CA GLY A 641 -9.52 -14.68 -0.86
C GLY A 641 -8.30 -13.77 -0.79
N LEU A 642 -8.52 -12.51 -1.21
CA LEU A 642 -7.45 -11.52 -1.34
C LEU A 642 -6.73 -11.26 -0.01
N GLY A 643 -7.47 -11.19 1.12
CA GLY A 643 -6.86 -10.92 2.42
C GLY A 643 -5.88 -11.99 2.91
N SER A 644 -6.18 -13.27 2.65
CA SER A 644 -5.32 -14.40 3.04
C SER A 644 -4.06 -14.47 2.17
N SER A 645 -4.21 -14.29 0.85
CA SER A 645 -3.10 -14.14 -0.09
C SER A 645 -2.19 -12.95 0.26
N SER A 646 -2.79 -11.77 0.50
CA SER A 646 -2.08 -10.55 0.90
C SER A 646 -1.18 -10.81 2.11
N ALA A 647 -1.70 -11.50 3.12
CA ALA A 647 -0.93 -11.80 4.32
C ALA A 647 0.24 -12.77 4.05
N GLY A 648 0.05 -13.75 3.16
CA GLY A 648 1.12 -14.65 2.71
C GLY A 648 2.24 -13.92 1.99
N VAL A 649 1.89 -13.19 0.93
CA VAL A 649 2.86 -12.44 0.09
C VAL A 649 3.60 -11.38 0.90
N PHE A 650 2.87 -10.60 1.71
CA PHE A 650 3.48 -9.53 2.51
C PHE A 650 4.27 -10.06 3.70
N GLY A 651 3.87 -11.18 4.29
CA GLY A 651 4.66 -11.85 5.32
C GLY A 651 5.98 -12.37 4.77
N ALA A 652 5.97 -12.96 3.58
CA ALA A 652 7.18 -13.40 2.89
C ALA A 652 8.10 -12.23 2.53
N GLU A 653 7.57 -11.11 2.03
CA GLU A 653 8.37 -9.91 1.74
C GLU A 653 9.10 -9.38 2.99
N CYS A 654 8.46 -9.43 4.17
CA CYS A 654 9.08 -8.95 5.41
C CYS A 654 10.21 -9.84 5.94
N ILE A 655 10.35 -11.08 5.44
CA ILE A 655 11.33 -12.06 5.96
C ILE A 655 12.32 -12.57 4.91
N SER A 656 12.12 -12.24 3.64
CA SER A 656 12.93 -12.76 2.53
C SER A 656 14.36 -12.20 2.48
N ARG A 657 14.71 -11.22 3.33
CA ARG A 657 15.98 -10.47 3.26
C ARG A 657 16.56 -10.17 4.62
#